data_AF-A0A2E9QT21-F1
#
_entry.id   AF-A0A2E9QT21-F1
#
_cell.length_a   1.000
_cell.length_b   1.000
_cell.length_c   1.000
_cell.angle_alpha   90.00
_cell.angle_beta   90.00
_cell.angle_gamma   90.00
#
_symmetry.space_group_name_H-M   'P 1'
#
loop_
_entity.id
_entity.type
_entity.pdbx_description
1 polymer ?
#
loop_
_entity_poly.entity_id
_entity_poly.type
_entity_poly.pdbx_seq_one_letter_code
_entity_poly.pdbx_strand_id
1 'polypeptide(L)'
;MKNVRLLNPLMVLALCLVGWCASISTAHAQSCDKPNMLIVLDNSNSMKKNNKLADANAAIKYIVNNFSKSLRFGLVTFCGNKKGDGVVIKQKITNTSNGKIINKLPTKLCYGTPIRKTMEIVREYFRTDLIPNDPKQPRGNFVLFVTDGRSTDGSGTANVKALRSIPVKGKTYTVKTYVVGFGQGVNPTELTSMAKAGGTSKYYQADNKTSLKNALNKIALQATAEVCDGKDNDCNGKIDDGITCQCLPGQTRACYTGPKDTRKKGLCRDGVQTCQAGAWSKTCQNQVLPKAEICDNGKDENCDGTIDDGCNKTCKEGETQTCATACGRGKQSCKNDSWQPCIPDVLPTPEVCDGKDNDCDGQIDEQLVRTCKSKCGEGVERCQQGTWSTCNAQKPEQEVCDGIDNDCDGNIDTNVTCPDNAPCVEGSCLSPCTSGECTVDALCKNGFCHPKDTCPAACPTGQTCVGGQCVDLCSLKVCPDGQSCTAGKCIQADCYAFGCPSGTLCVQGVCIADPCASQTCAQGEVCREGRCEASCATVTCPAGQSCTAGQCIKDPCANVSCNAGKICLQGSCQDDPCPSLSCPKGRTCVAGECVDPPCTGVHCPGNEVCQSGTCTDPCKTKKCTAGQVCLKGTCVEDNCYNTGCSDGMYCKSGKCVADACANKQCATGQQCEDGTCVDSCFAVQCPQGQSCTKGKCAADACAGVQCKTGQYCDAGTCMDDPCKTVTCDKGKLCLPKNGTCEDDPCLRVHCPQGATCKAGQCIDACASVSCPPQWGCQEGICVQKTCETEGCPDGLFCQQGRCIKLNSTEPNDTEGGDTESTSSEPTNSEQVNNSELTNGTENTTNPNGQENITTQDGGGTSNPPKRSPGCTCSSDTQPLPASMLFLLLWLCLLPVTLKRK
;
A
#
# COMPACT_ATOMS: atom_id res chain seq x y z
N MET A 1 2.70 -64.15 46.78
CA MET A 1 3.28 -64.88 47.94
C MET A 1 4.78 -65.03 47.74
N LYS A 2 5.56 -65.13 48.84
CA LYS A 2 6.92 -65.70 48.96
C LYS A 2 8.03 -65.25 47.98
N ASN A 3 8.98 -64.52 48.56
CA ASN A 3 10.44 -64.70 48.50
C ASN A 3 11.19 -64.51 47.17
N VAL A 4 11.83 -63.34 47.08
CA VAL A 4 13.02 -63.05 46.27
C VAL A 4 14.21 -63.94 46.68
N ARG A 5 15.07 -64.32 45.71
CA ARG A 5 16.50 -64.61 45.93
C ARG A 5 17.33 -63.64 45.10
N LEU A 6 18.55 -63.34 45.59
CA LEU A 6 19.41 -62.26 45.10
C LEU A 6 19.97 -62.51 43.69
N LEU A 7 20.32 -61.43 42.97
CA LEU A 7 21.41 -61.44 41.99
C LEU A 7 22.06 -60.05 41.79
N ASN A 8 23.31 -59.94 42.24
CA ASN A 8 24.43 -59.06 41.87
C ASN A 8 24.18 -57.66 41.20
N PRO A 9 24.59 -56.52 41.80
CA PRO A 9 24.34 -55.17 41.26
C PRO A 9 25.14 -54.81 40.00
N LEU A 10 26.25 -55.51 39.68
CA LEU A 10 27.12 -55.17 38.54
C LEU A 10 26.48 -55.35 37.16
N MET A 11 25.36 -56.06 37.05
CA MET A 11 24.68 -56.32 35.76
C MET A 11 23.63 -55.25 35.39
N VAL A 12 23.19 -54.44 36.36
CA VAL A 12 22.15 -53.41 36.14
C VAL A 12 22.70 -52.21 35.37
N LEU A 13 23.96 -51.84 35.58
CA LEU A 13 24.59 -50.66 34.95
C LEU A 13 24.74 -50.80 33.42
N ALA A 14 24.92 -52.02 32.92
CA ALA A 14 25.16 -52.28 31.49
C ALA A 14 23.90 -52.14 30.63
N LEU A 15 22.71 -52.46 31.18
CA LEU A 15 21.45 -52.37 30.43
C LEU A 15 20.92 -50.93 30.31
N CYS A 16 21.23 -50.05 31.28
CA CYS A 16 20.85 -48.64 31.19
C CYS A 16 21.57 -47.88 30.06
N LEU A 17 22.83 -48.22 29.75
CA LEU A 17 23.63 -47.51 28.75
C LEU A 17 23.29 -47.89 27.29
N VAL A 18 22.69 -49.05 27.04
CA VAL A 18 22.19 -49.42 25.70
C VAL A 18 20.75 -48.93 25.49
N GLY A 19 19.95 -48.83 26.56
CA GLY A 19 18.59 -48.28 26.52
C GLY A 19 18.51 -46.77 26.24
N TRP A 20 19.59 -46.01 26.49
CA TRP A 20 19.63 -44.54 26.34
C TRP A 20 20.31 -44.02 25.07
N CYS A 21 20.62 -44.88 24.10
CA CYS A 21 21.08 -44.45 22.76
C CYS A 21 20.12 -44.84 21.61
N ALA A 22 18.94 -45.38 21.95
CA ALA A 22 17.90 -45.80 20.98
C ALA A 22 16.66 -44.88 20.95
N SER A 23 16.75 -43.68 21.55
CA SER A 23 15.68 -42.68 21.61
C SER A 23 16.08 -41.31 21.02
N ILE A 24 17.15 -41.27 20.21
CA ILE A 24 17.41 -40.11 19.34
C ILE A 24 16.42 -40.18 18.18
N SER A 25 15.40 -39.33 18.27
CA SER A 25 14.42 -38.97 17.25
C SER A 25 14.37 -39.87 16.00
N THR A 26 13.48 -40.88 16.04
CA THR A 26 12.67 -41.10 14.84
C THR A 26 11.89 -39.80 14.61
N ALA A 27 12.35 -39.00 13.64
CA ALA A 27 11.66 -37.79 13.24
C ALA A 27 10.22 -38.19 12.88
N HIS A 28 9.28 -37.77 13.73
CA HIS A 28 7.88 -37.95 13.42
C HIS A 28 7.64 -37.21 12.11
N ALA A 29 6.99 -37.86 11.15
CA ALA A 29 6.52 -37.19 9.95
C ALA A 29 5.44 -36.19 10.36
N GLN A 30 5.87 -34.97 10.71
CA GLN A 30 5.05 -33.90 11.26
C GLN A 30 3.88 -33.68 10.31
N SER A 31 2.68 -34.08 10.73
CA SER A 31 1.63 -34.35 9.76
C SER A 31 1.07 -33.05 9.20
N CYS A 32 1.43 -32.69 7.96
CA CYS A 32 0.93 -31.49 7.30
C CYS A 32 -0.60 -31.40 7.41
N ASP A 33 -1.09 -30.26 7.90
CA ASP A 33 -2.51 -30.07 8.21
C ASP A 33 -3.27 -29.28 7.14
N LYS A 34 -3.11 -29.75 5.90
CA LYS A 34 -3.90 -29.44 4.70
C LYS A 34 -5.07 -28.47 4.92
N PRO A 35 -4.97 -27.22 4.44
CA PRO A 35 -6.07 -26.28 4.50
C PRO A 35 -7.32 -26.76 3.74
N ASN A 36 -8.48 -26.30 4.18
CA ASN A 36 -9.79 -26.57 3.60
C ASN A 36 -10.10 -25.54 2.50
N MET A 37 -10.44 -25.96 1.28
CA MET A 37 -10.91 -25.07 0.20
C MET A 37 -12.27 -25.51 -0.36
N LEU A 38 -13.29 -24.68 -0.16
CA LEU A 38 -14.60 -24.88 -0.77
C LEU A 38 -14.65 -24.20 -2.13
N ILE A 39 -14.72 -24.98 -3.20
CA ILE A 39 -14.96 -24.46 -4.54
C ILE A 39 -16.47 -24.21 -4.67
N VAL A 40 -16.84 -22.98 -5.01
CA VAL A 40 -18.23 -22.55 -5.18
C VAL A 40 -18.37 -22.07 -6.63
N LEU A 41 -18.91 -22.94 -7.48
CA LEU A 41 -18.97 -22.76 -8.93
C LEU A 41 -20.37 -22.36 -9.40
N ASP A 42 -20.44 -21.25 -10.10
CA ASP A 42 -21.60 -20.83 -10.87
C ASP A 42 -21.85 -21.78 -12.06
N ASN A 43 -23.06 -22.32 -12.16
CA ASN A 43 -23.52 -23.08 -13.32
C ASN A 43 -24.85 -22.54 -13.88
N SER A 44 -25.07 -21.23 -13.70
CA SER A 44 -26.23 -20.52 -14.24
C SER A 44 -26.10 -20.23 -15.74
N ASN A 45 -27.20 -19.86 -16.40
CA ASN A 45 -27.25 -19.67 -17.86
C ASN A 45 -26.36 -18.55 -18.43
N SER A 46 -25.79 -17.66 -17.60
CA SER A 46 -24.78 -16.69 -18.05
C SER A 46 -23.44 -17.38 -18.40
N MET A 47 -23.09 -18.44 -17.65
CA MET A 47 -21.97 -19.37 -17.90
C MET A 47 -22.15 -20.26 -19.15
N LYS A 48 -23.18 -19.99 -19.98
CA LYS A 48 -23.43 -20.68 -21.27
C LYS A 48 -22.55 -20.16 -22.41
N LYS A 49 -22.21 -18.87 -22.44
CA LYS A 49 -21.45 -18.28 -23.55
C LYS A 49 -20.02 -18.81 -23.58
N ASN A 50 -19.43 -18.86 -24.78
CA ASN A 50 -18.01 -19.11 -25.04
C ASN A 50 -17.41 -20.31 -24.27
N ASN A 51 -18.17 -21.41 -24.16
CA ASN A 51 -17.79 -22.64 -23.44
C ASN A 51 -17.42 -22.46 -21.95
N LYS A 52 -17.78 -21.33 -21.31
CA LYS A 52 -17.38 -20.98 -19.93
C LYS A 52 -17.48 -22.15 -18.95
N LEU A 53 -18.63 -22.80 -18.83
CA LEU A 53 -18.81 -23.90 -17.87
C LEU A 53 -17.84 -25.07 -18.11
N ALA A 54 -17.49 -25.38 -19.36
CA ALA A 54 -16.53 -26.43 -19.70
C ALA A 54 -15.09 -26.03 -19.34
N ASP A 55 -14.73 -24.76 -19.56
CA ASP A 55 -13.42 -24.21 -19.20
C ASP A 55 -13.24 -24.09 -17.67
N ALA A 56 -14.27 -23.68 -16.94
CA ALA A 56 -14.28 -23.67 -15.48
C ALA A 56 -14.15 -25.09 -14.92
N ASN A 57 -14.89 -26.06 -15.47
CA ASN A 57 -14.73 -27.48 -15.14
C ASN A 57 -13.30 -27.99 -15.45
N ALA A 58 -12.65 -27.52 -16.52
CA ALA A 58 -11.27 -27.91 -16.84
C ALA A 58 -10.24 -27.28 -15.89
N ALA A 59 -10.40 -26.00 -15.54
CA ALA A 59 -9.54 -25.31 -14.57
C ALA A 59 -9.66 -25.91 -13.17
N ILE A 60 -10.87 -26.28 -12.73
CA ILE A 60 -11.11 -26.94 -11.45
C ILE A 60 -10.50 -28.35 -11.43
N LYS A 61 -10.65 -29.14 -12.51
CA LYS A 61 -9.95 -30.43 -12.65
C LYS A 61 -8.43 -30.28 -12.51
N TYR A 62 -7.86 -29.21 -13.07
CA TYR A 62 -6.43 -28.92 -12.94
C TYR A 62 -6.01 -28.65 -11.49
N ILE A 63 -6.65 -27.72 -10.77
CA ILE A 63 -6.24 -27.43 -9.38
C ILE A 63 -6.50 -28.59 -8.42
N VAL A 64 -7.63 -29.30 -8.55
CA VAL A 64 -7.94 -30.46 -7.68
C VAL A 64 -6.91 -31.57 -7.87
N ASN A 65 -6.42 -31.79 -9.10
CA ASN A 65 -5.39 -32.81 -9.33
C ASN A 65 -4.02 -32.41 -8.77
N ASN A 66 -3.52 -31.21 -9.08
CA ASN A 66 -2.19 -30.78 -8.67
C ASN A 66 -2.09 -30.57 -7.14
N PHE A 67 -3.08 -29.92 -6.52
CA PHE A 67 -3.01 -29.52 -5.11
C PHE A 67 -3.67 -30.51 -4.14
N SER A 68 -4.14 -31.68 -4.59
CA SER A 68 -4.71 -32.72 -3.69
C SER A 68 -3.75 -33.21 -2.59
N LYS A 69 -2.45 -33.02 -2.76
CA LYS A 69 -1.44 -33.26 -1.70
C LYS A 69 -1.51 -32.19 -0.60
N SER A 70 -1.76 -30.93 -0.95
CA SER A 70 -1.71 -29.77 -0.05
C SER A 70 -3.07 -29.32 0.48
N LEU A 71 -4.15 -29.49 -0.29
CA LEU A 71 -5.48 -28.96 0.00
C LEU A 71 -6.54 -30.06 0.15
N ARG A 72 -7.49 -29.81 1.07
CA ARG A 72 -8.75 -30.56 1.19
C ARG A 72 -9.85 -29.80 0.46
N PHE A 73 -10.27 -30.34 -0.68
CA PHE A 73 -11.26 -29.70 -1.54
C PHE A 73 -12.71 -30.13 -1.24
N GLY A 74 -13.65 -29.24 -1.51
CA GLY A 74 -15.09 -29.51 -1.58
C GLY A 74 -15.73 -28.73 -2.73
N LEU A 75 -16.99 -29.03 -3.04
CA LEU A 75 -17.70 -28.44 -4.18
C LEU A 75 -19.14 -28.08 -3.83
N VAL A 76 -19.48 -26.81 -4.01
CA VAL A 76 -20.84 -26.28 -4.16
C VAL A 76 -21.02 -25.87 -5.61
N THR A 77 -22.19 -26.16 -6.18
CA THR A 77 -22.59 -25.60 -7.49
C THR A 77 -23.89 -24.83 -7.32
N PHE A 78 -24.02 -23.67 -7.96
CA PHE A 78 -25.22 -22.86 -7.85
C PHE A 78 -25.78 -22.37 -9.19
N CYS A 79 -27.10 -22.56 -9.31
CA CYS A 79 -28.05 -21.87 -10.17
C CYS A 79 -29.43 -22.03 -9.47
N GLY A 80 -30.49 -21.31 -9.86
CA GLY A 80 -31.78 -21.48 -9.19
C GLY A 80 -32.97 -20.69 -9.75
N ASN A 81 -34.15 -21.30 -9.69
CA ASN A 81 -35.40 -20.80 -10.27
C ASN A 81 -36.01 -19.60 -9.51
N LYS A 82 -35.36 -18.43 -9.55
CA LYS A 82 -35.76 -17.14 -8.93
C LYS A 82 -35.93 -17.11 -7.39
N LYS A 83 -36.05 -18.26 -6.71
CA LYS A 83 -36.18 -18.36 -5.23
C LYS A 83 -35.08 -19.14 -4.51
N GLY A 84 -34.07 -19.63 -5.24
CA GLY A 84 -32.87 -20.28 -4.66
C GLY A 84 -32.86 -21.81 -4.68
N ASP A 85 -33.92 -22.45 -5.21
CA ASP A 85 -34.14 -23.91 -5.27
C ASP A 85 -33.18 -24.67 -6.22
N GLY A 86 -31.87 -24.52 -6.02
CA GLY A 86 -30.84 -25.15 -6.85
C GLY A 86 -29.39 -25.01 -6.34
N VAL A 87 -29.15 -24.26 -5.26
CA VAL A 87 -27.86 -24.28 -4.56
C VAL A 87 -27.68 -25.64 -3.90
N VAL A 88 -26.64 -26.39 -4.26
CA VAL A 88 -26.37 -27.72 -3.66
C VAL A 88 -24.89 -27.92 -3.39
N ILE A 89 -24.57 -28.32 -2.16
CA ILE A 89 -23.26 -28.83 -1.76
C ILE A 89 -23.09 -30.22 -2.41
N LYS A 90 -22.43 -30.28 -3.57
CA LYS A 90 -22.26 -31.52 -4.34
C LYS A 90 -21.23 -32.47 -3.73
N GLN A 91 -20.27 -31.93 -2.96
CA GLN A 91 -19.25 -32.69 -2.23
C GLN A 91 -18.79 -31.90 -0.99
N LYS A 92 -19.01 -32.43 0.22
CA LYS A 92 -18.48 -31.85 1.47
C LYS A 92 -16.95 -31.99 1.53
N ILE A 93 -16.27 -31.02 2.14
CA ILE A 93 -14.81 -31.01 2.32
C ILE A 93 -14.38 -32.18 3.20
N THR A 94 -13.61 -33.10 2.63
CA THR A 94 -13.17 -34.35 3.25
C THR A 94 -11.84 -34.78 2.63
N ASN A 95 -11.14 -35.77 3.21
CA ASN A 95 -9.91 -36.35 2.66
C ASN A 95 -10.16 -37.26 1.43
N THR A 96 -11.15 -36.92 0.59
CA THR A 96 -11.59 -37.76 -0.53
C THR A 96 -10.68 -37.69 -1.75
N SER A 97 -10.58 -38.81 -2.47
CA SER A 97 -9.90 -38.89 -3.76
C SER A 97 -10.53 -37.95 -4.80
N ASN A 98 -9.65 -37.33 -5.60
CA ASN A 98 -9.93 -36.26 -6.58
C ASN A 98 -11.14 -36.57 -7.49
N GLY A 99 -11.28 -37.83 -7.90
CA GLY A 99 -12.38 -38.32 -8.73
C GLY A 99 -13.78 -38.04 -8.16
N LYS A 100 -13.96 -38.00 -6.83
CA LYS A 100 -15.28 -37.70 -6.23
C LYS A 100 -15.74 -36.26 -6.50
N ILE A 101 -14.82 -35.29 -6.49
CA ILE A 101 -15.12 -33.90 -6.83
C ILE A 101 -15.31 -33.76 -8.34
N ILE A 102 -14.38 -34.34 -9.10
CA ILE A 102 -14.36 -34.27 -10.58
C ILE A 102 -15.64 -34.87 -11.19
N ASN A 103 -16.15 -35.97 -10.65
CA ASN A 103 -17.39 -36.63 -11.09
C ASN A 103 -18.67 -35.92 -10.60
N LYS A 104 -18.55 -34.86 -9.78
CA LYS A 104 -19.66 -34.04 -9.27
C LYS A 104 -19.72 -32.65 -9.90
N LEU A 105 -18.80 -32.34 -10.82
CA LEU A 105 -18.81 -31.10 -11.60
C LEU A 105 -20.05 -30.99 -12.50
N PRO A 106 -20.63 -29.79 -12.66
CA PRO A 106 -21.89 -29.59 -13.37
C PRO A 106 -21.71 -29.72 -14.89
N THR A 107 -22.48 -30.62 -15.52
CA THR A 107 -22.56 -30.80 -16.98
C THR A 107 -23.77 -30.12 -17.62
N LYS A 108 -24.68 -29.57 -16.80
CA LYS A 108 -25.89 -28.84 -17.23
C LYS A 108 -25.93 -27.46 -16.60
N LEU A 109 -26.37 -26.49 -17.39
CA LEU A 109 -26.67 -25.13 -16.94
C LEU A 109 -28.11 -25.08 -16.41
N CYS A 110 -28.44 -24.16 -15.50
CA CYS A 110 -29.84 -23.83 -15.19
C CYS A 110 -30.09 -22.32 -15.05
N TYR A 111 -31.35 -21.93 -14.86
CA TYR A 111 -31.74 -20.52 -14.79
C TYR A 111 -31.36 -19.90 -13.44
N GLY A 112 -31.09 -18.60 -13.43
CA GLY A 112 -30.84 -17.79 -12.24
C GLY A 112 -29.50 -18.04 -11.55
N THR A 113 -29.02 -17.00 -10.86
CA THR A 113 -27.66 -16.87 -10.32
C THR A 113 -27.77 -16.38 -8.87
N PRO A 114 -28.23 -17.21 -7.92
CA PRO A 114 -28.56 -16.78 -6.55
C PRO A 114 -27.31 -16.64 -5.65
N ILE A 115 -26.53 -15.58 -5.85
CA ILE A 115 -25.26 -15.35 -5.14
C ILE A 115 -25.48 -15.15 -3.63
N ARG A 116 -26.48 -14.38 -3.20
CA ARG A 116 -26.71 -14.09 -1.78
C ARG A 116 -27.08 -15.36 -1.01
N LYS A 117 -28.05 -16.14 -1.50
CA LYS A 117 -28.45 -17.42 -0.88
C LYS A 117 -27.35 -18.48 -0.97
N THR A 118 -26.53 -18.47 -2.03
CA THR A 118 -25.36 -19.36 -2.12
C THR A 118 -24.36 -19.07 -1.01
N MET A 119 -24.01 -17.81 -0.78
CA MET A 119 -23.05 -17.45 0.27
C MET A 119 -23.60 -17.62 1.68
N GLU A 120 -24.93 -17.56 1.86
CA GLU A 120 -25.62 -17.92 3.10
C GLU A 120 -25.42 -19.41 3.43
N ILE A 121 -25.69 -20.30 2.45
CA ILE A 121 -25.53 -21.76 2.59
C ILE A 121 -24.06 -22.14 2.80
N VAL A 122 -23.12 -21.44 2.14
CA VAL A 122 -21.67 -21.62 2.36
C VAL A 122 -21.28 -21.23 3.78
N ARG A 123 -21.74 -20.08 4.29
CA ARG A 123 -21.49 -19.65 5.68
C ARG A 123 -22.01 -20.66 6.69
N GLU A 124 -23.23 -21.15 6.50
CA GLU A 124 -23.83 -22.14 7.38
C GLU A 124 -23.07 -23.47 7.34
N TYR A 125 -22.68 -23.95 6.15
CA TYR A 125 -21.85 -25.14 5.99
C TYR A 125 -20.52 -25.07 6.76
N PHE A 126 -19.83 -23.93 6.76
CA PHE A 126 -18.65 -23.76 7.61
C PHE A 126 -19.01 -23.75 9.11
N ARG A 127 -20.11 -23.09 9.51
CA ARG A 127 -20.53 -22.92 10.91
C ARG A 127 -20.99 -24.20 11.60
N THR A 128 -21.81 -25.03 10.95
CA THR A 128 -22.44 -26.21 11.59
C THR A 128 -21.92 -27.55 11.08
N ASP A 129 -21.47 -27.61 9.83
CA ASP A 129 -21.14 -28.86 9.16
C ASP A 129 -19.63 -29.17 9.20
N LEU A 130 -18.77 -28.20 8.83
CA LEU A 130 -17.33 -28.42 8.70
C LEU A 130 -16.54 -28.11 9.96
N ILE A 131 -16.52 -26.85 10.42
CA ILE A 131 -15.63 -26.42 11.50
C ILE A 131 -15.88 -27.18 12.82
N PRO A 132 -17.13 -27.44 13.26
CA PRO A 132 -17.39 -28.15 14.52
C PRO A 132 -16.97 -29.62 14.54
N ASN A 133 -16.75 -30.21 13.35
CA ASN A 133 -16.57 -31.65 13.11
C ASN A 133 -15.22 -32.00 12.44
N ASP A 134 -14.37 -31.01 12.14
CA ASP A 134 -13.02 -31.28 11.60
C ASP A 134 -12.13 -31.87 12.72
N PRO A 135 -11.55 -33.07 12.53
CA PRO A 135 -10.83 -33.75 13.60
C PRO A 135 -9.50 -33.09 13.99
N LYS A 136 -9.00 -32.09 13.23
CA LYS A 136 -7.93 -31.20 13.72
C LYS A 136 -8.25 -29.74 13.40
N GLN A 137 -8.07 -28.89 14.40
CA GLN A 137 -8.26 -27.43 14.35
C GLN A 137 -7.15 -26.74 15.16
N PRO A 138 -6.72 -25.52 14.79
CA PRO A 138 -7.17 -24.73 13.65
C PRO A 138 -6.55 -25.17 12.32
N ARG A 139 -7.32 -25.07 11.23
CA ARG A 139 -6.82 -25.14 9.85
C ARG A 139 -7.03 -23.80 9.13
N GLY A 140 -6.25 -23.56 8.07
CA GLY A 140 -6.64 -22.59 7.05
C GLY A 140 -7.96 -22.99 6.41
N ASN A 141 -8.90 -22.04 6.28
CA ASN A 141 -10.21 -22.27 5.68
C ASN A 141 -10.46 -21.22 4.59
N PHE A 142 -10.81 -21.70 3.39
CA PHE A 142 -10.88 -20.89 2.18
C PHE A 142 -12.15 -21.18 1.38
N VAL A 143 -12.67 -20.13 0.73
CA VAL A 143 -13.66 -20.25 -0.34
C VAL A 143 -13.02 -19.77 -1.65
N LEU A 144 -13.22 -20.54 -2.71
CA LEU A 144 -12.93 -20.16 -4.09
C LEU A 144 -14.26 -19.97 -4.82
N PHE A 145 -14.69 -18.73 -4.96
CA PHE A 145 -15.97 -18.35 -5.57
C PHE A 145 -15.77 -17.96 -7.04
N VAL A 146 -16.33 -18.74 -7.97
CA VAL A 146 -16.18 -18.55 -9.42
C VAL A 146 -17.55 -18.28 -10.05
N THR A 147 -17.74 -17.09 -10.61
CA THR A 147 -19.00 -16.62 -11.22
C THR A 147 -18.71 -15.67 -12.38
N ASP A 148 -19.71 -15.39 -13.22
CA ASP A 148 -19.67 -14.22 -14.11
C ASP A 148 -20.52 -13.03 -13.60
N GLY A 149 -20.87 -13.03 -12.31
CA GLY A 149 -21.09 -11.81 -11.52
C GLY A 149 -22.39 -11.07 -11.81
N ARG A 150 -23.48 -11.77 -12.13
CA ARG A 150 -24.81 -11.17 -12.35
C ARG A 150 -25.84 -11.78 -11.40
N SER A 151 -25.81 -11.38 -10.13
CA SER A 151 -26.72 -11.95 -9.13
C SER A 151 -28.20 -11.73 -9.49
N THR A 152 -29.01 -12.77 -9.30
CA THR A 152 -30.48 -12.69 -9.42
C THR A 152 -31.19 -12.61 -8.08
N ASP A 153 -30.47 -12.58 -6.96
CA ASP A 153 -31.03 -12.43 -5.60
C ASP A 153 -30.30 -11.40 -4.73
N GLY A 154 -29.55 -10.48 -5.35
CA GLY A 154 -28.78 -9.44 -4.66
C GLY A 154 -27.41 -9.93 -4.17
N SER A 155 -26.67 -9.08 -3.47
CA SER A 155 -25.23 -9.32 -3.27
C SER A 155 -24.90 -10.32 -2.17
N GLY A 156 -23.91 -11.17 -2.43
CA GLY A 156 -23.31 -12.06 -1.43
C GLY A 156 -22.42 -11.36 -0.40
N THR A 157 -22.08 -10.08 -0.62
CA THR A 157 -21.06 -9.34 0.15
C THR A 157 -21.23 -9.43 1.67
N ALA A 158 -22.46 -9.33 2.20
CA ALA A 158 -22.71 -9.45 3.65
C ALA A 158 -22.39 -10.84 4.20
N ASN A 159 -22.78 -11.91 3.49
CA ASN A 159 -22.45 -13.29 3.88
C ASN A 159 -20.95 -13.58 3.71
N VAL A 160 -20.30 -12.99 2.71
CA VAL A 160 -18.84 -13.06 2.54
C VAL A 160 -18.10 -12.34 3.67
N LYS A 161 -18.59 -11.18 4.13
CA LYS A 161 -18.04 -10.49 5.32
C LYS A 161 -18.18 -11.38 6.57
N ALA A 162 -19.34 -12.01 6.76
CA ALA A 162 -19.60 -12.87 7.91
C ALA A 162 -18.79 -14.20 7.91
N LEU A 163 -18.26 -14.64 6.77
CA LEU A 163 -17.29 -15.74 6.71
C LEU A 163 -15.95 -15.40 7.40
N ARG A 164 -15.61 -14.11 7.57
CA ARG A 164 -14.39 -13.68 8.26
C ARG A 164 -14.43 -13.90 9.78
N SER A 165 -15.58 -14.18 10.36
CA SER A 165 -15.80 -14.25 11.80
C SER A 165 -16.90 -15.25 12.16
N ILE A 166 -16.62 -16.54 12.00
CA ILE A 166 -17.58 -17.62 12.27
C ILE A 166 -17.43 -18.10 13.73
N PRO A 167 -18.42 -17.89 14.62
CA PRO A 167 -18.38 -18.41 15.98
C PRO A 167 -18.73 -19.91 16.01
N VAL A 168 -17.87 -20.71 16.62
CA VAL A 168 -18.07 -22.14 16.87
C VAL A 168 -17.52 -22.49 18.26
N LYS A 169 -18.38 -23.01 19.15
CA LYS A 169 -18.00 -23.51 20.49
C LYS A 169 -17.10 -22.52 21.27
N GLY A 170 -17.47 -21.24 21.31
CA GLY A 170 -16.73 -20.18 22.01
C GLY A 170 -15.45 -19.69 21.32
N LYS A 171 -15.13 -20.16 20.10
CA LYS A 171 -13.98 -19.69 19.31
C LYS A 171 -14.43 -19.11 17.97
N THR A 172 -13.76 -18.05 17.53
CA THR A 172 -14.02 -17.40 16.25
C THR A 172 -13.05 -17.90 15.19
N TYR A 173 -13.56 -18.32 14.03
CA TYR A 173 -12.81 -18.86 12.91
C TYR A 173 -12.92 -17.96 11.68
N THR A 174 -11.79 -17.71 11.02
CA THR A 174 -11.70 -16.86 9.84
C THR A 174 -11.68 -17.71 8.57
N VAL A 175 -12.66 -17.51 7.67
CA VAL A 175 -12.67 -18.09 6.33
C VAL A 175 -12.40 -17.00 5.30
N LYS A 176 -11.31 -17.14 4.54
CA LYS A 176 -10.91 -16.16 3.50
C LYS A 176 -11.54 -16.53 2.16
N THR A 177 -12.20 -15.58 1.50
CA THR A 177 -12.91 -15.81 0.24
C THR A 177 -12.15 -15.16 -0.92
N TYR A 178 -11.69 -15.99 -1.86
CA TYR A 178 -11.14 -15.57 -3.14
C TYR A 178 -12.26 -15.52 -4.19
N VAL A 179 -12.48 -14.35 -4.79
CA VAL A 179 -13.50 -14.14 -5.83
C VAL A 179 -12.84 -14.14 -7.21
N VAL A 180 -13.42 -14.89 -8.15
CA VAL A 180 -12.99 -14.96 -9.55
C VAL A 180 -14.16 -14.59 -10.45
N GLY A 181 -13.99 -13.52 -11.22
CA GLY A 181 -14.92 -13.05 -12.23
C GLY A 181 -14.55 -13.63 -13.58
N PHE A 182 -15.43 -14.45 -14.16
CA PHE A 182 -15.10 -15.22 -15.35
C PHE A 182 -15.81 -14.71 -16.62
N GLY A 183 -15.07 -13.96 -17.43
CA GLY A 183 -15.44 -13.46 -18.75
C GLY A 183 -15.80 -11.98 -18.79
N GLN A 184 -15.75 -11.43 -20.00
CA GLN A 184 -15.91 -10.02 -20.41
C GLN A 184 -17.28 -9.36 -20.07
N GLY A 185 -18.07 -9.91 -19.15
CA GLY A 185 -19.44 -9.47 -18.85
C GLY A 185 -19.79 -9.38 -17.36
N VAL A 186 -18.79 -9.43 -16.49
CA VAL A 186 -18.88 -9.37 -15.03
C VAL A 186 -19.34 -8.01 -14.50
N ASN A 187 -19.81 -7.99 -13.24
CA ASN A 187 -19.98 -6.77 -12.43
C ASN A 187 -18.70 -6.52 -11.60
N PRO A 188 -17.75 -5.68 -12.05
CA PRO A 188 -16.48 -5.48 -11.35
C PRO A 188 -16.66 -4.86 -9.96
N THR A 189 -17.67 -4.00 -9.78
CA THR A 189 -17.97 -3.33 -8.51
C THR A 189 -18.44 -4.32 -7.46
N GLU A 190 -19.40 -5.18 -7.80
CA GLU A 190 -19.88 -6.22 -6.88
C GLU A 190 -18.80 -7.27 -6.55
N LEU A 191 -18.08 -7.77 -7.56
CA LEU A 191 -17.04 -8.77 -7.32
C LEU A 191 -15.86 -8.19 -6.52
N THR A 192 -15.52 -6.91 -6.70
CA THR A 192 -14.53 -6.22 -5.86
C THR A 192 -15.03 -6.04 -4.42
N SER A 193 -16.31 -5.68 -4.22
CA SER A 193 -16.89 -5.58 -2.87
C SER A 193 -16.91 -6.93 -2.15
N MET A 194 -17.30 -8.02 -2.85
CA MET A 194 -17.23 -9.38 -2.32
C MET A 194 -15.79 -9.80 -2.00
N ALA A 195 -14.81 -9.47 -2.86
CA ALA A 195 -13.40 -9.75 -2.63
C ALA A 195 -12.86 -9.04 -1.39
N LYS A 196 -13.12 -7.74 -1.25
CA LYS A 196 -12.74 -6.94 -0.07
C LYS A 196 -13.36 -7.48 1.21
N ALA A 197 -14.66 -7.81 1.19
CA ALA A 197 -15.32 -8.49 2.30
C ALA A 197 -14.72 -9.87 2.62
N GLY A 198 -14.20 -10.58 1.60
CA GLY A 198 -13.55 -11.89 1.71
C GLY A 198 -12.12 -11.86 2.25
N GLY A 199 -11.51 -10.68 2.32
CA GLY A 199 -10.11 -10.50 2.72
C GLY A 199 -9.11 -10.62 1.56
N THR A 200 -9.47 -10.19 0.35
CA THR A 200 -8.54 -9.90 -0.75
C THR A 200 -8.76 -8.47 -1.28
N SER A 201 -7.74 -7.83 -1.85
CA SER A 201 -7.81 -6.41 -2.25
C SER A 201 -8.74 -6.15 -3.45
N LYS A 202 -8.74 -7.07 -4.42
CA LYS A 202 -9.67 -7.11 -5.56
C LYS A 202 -10.01 -8.57 -5.91
N TYR A 203 -10.94 -8.77 -6.83
CA TYR A 203 -11.24 -10.07 -7.43
C TYR A 203 -10.25 -10.39 -8.55
N TYR A 204 -10.21 -11.67 -8.95
CA TYR A 204 -9.42 -12.13 -10.09
C TYR A 204 -10.27 -12.10 -11.36
N GLN A 205 -9.94 -11.22 -12.31
CA GLN A 205 -10.49 -11.30 -13.66
C GLN A 205 -9.85 -12.48 -14.41
N ALA A 206 -10.67 -13.22 -15.15
CA ALA A 206 -10.24 -14.26 -16.07
C ALA A 206 -11.21 -14.33 -17.24
N ASP A 207 -10.74 -14.43 -18.48
CA ASP A 207 -11.61 -14.31 -19.67
C ASP A 207 -11.65 -15.55 -20.56
N ASN A 208 -10.76 -16.51 -20.30
CA ASN A 208 -10.66 -17.76 -21.02
C ASN A 208 -10.11 -18.87 -20.11
N LYS A 209 -10.14 -20.12 -20.59
CA LYS A 209 -9.56 -21.30 -19.95
C LYS A 209 -8.19 -21.07 -19.28
N THR A 210 -7.29 -20.36 -19.95
CA THR A 210 -5.90 -20.20 -19.53
C THR A 210 -5.77 -19.17 -18.43
N SER A 211 -6.38 -17.99 -18.59
CA SER A 211 -6.42 -16.98 -17.52
C SER A 211 -7.16 -17.50 -16.28
N LEU A 212 -8.24 -18.28 -16.45
CA LEU A 212 -8.93 -18.91 -15.33
C LEU A 212 -8.05 -19.96 -14.63
N LYS A 213 -7.44 -20.89 -15.38
CA LYS A 213 -6.49 -21.88 -14.82
C LYS A 213 -5.36 -21.19 -14.06
N ASN A 214 -4.80 -20.10 -14.60
CA ASN A 214 -3.71 -19.36 -13.96
C ASN A 214 -4.18 -18.65 -12.69
N ALA A 215 -5.36 -18.02 -12.69
CA ALA A 215 -5.97 -17.42 -11.50
C ALA A 215 -6.24 -18.48 -10.41
N LEU A 216 -6.84 -19.62 -10.78
CA LEU A 216 -7.08 -20.71 -9.83
C LEU A 216 -5.78 -21.29 -9.26
N ASN A 217 -4.72 -21.40 -10.08
CA ASN A 217 -3.40 -21.84 -9.63
C ASN A 217 -2.75 -20.85 -8.65
N LYS A 218 -2.84 -19.54 -8.93
CA LYS A 218 -2.34 -18.48 -8.05
C LYS A 218 -3.12 -18.44 -6.72
N ILE A 219 -4.43 -18.66 -6.75
CA ILE A 219 -5.28 -18.78 -5.55
C ILE A 219 -4.93 -20.04 -4.73
N ALA A 220 -4.69 -21.18 -5.39
CA ALA A 220 -4.26 -22.40 -4.72
C ALA A 220 -2.92 -22.20 -4.00
N LEU A 221 -1.91 -21.67 -4.70
CA LEU A 221 -0.61 -21.31 -4.11
C LEU A 221 -0.74 -20.32 -2.95
N GLN A 222 -1.65 -19.33 -3.02
CA GLN A 222 -1.92 -18.38 -1.92
C GLN A 222 -2.77 -18.96 -0.77
N ALA A 223 -3.42 -20.10 -0.97
CA ALA A 223 -4.15 -20.83 0.07
C ALA A 223 -3.28 -21.88 0.77
N THR A 224 -2.14 -22.23 0.17
CA THR A 224 -1.11 -23.13 0.71
C THR A 224 0.19 -22.41 1.05
N ALA A 225 0.30 -21.09 0.84
CA ALA A 225 1.55 -20.36 1.04
C ALA A 225 2.02 -20.44 2.49
N GLU A 226 3.33 -20.65 2.67
CA GLU A 226 3.92 -20.68 3.99
C GLU A 226 3.74 -19.36 4.74
N VAL A 227 3.47 -19.51 6.02
CA VAL A 227 3.39 -18.45 7.01
C VAL A 227 4.24 -18.88 8.19
N CYS A 228 4.86 -17.93 8.88
CA CYS A 228 5.70 -18.21 10.04
C CYS A 228 4.84 -18.59 11.28
N ASP A 229 4.14 -19.72 11.20
CA ASP A 229 3.26 -20.26 12.24
C ASP A 229 3.72 -21.62 12.79
N GLY A 230 4.92 -22.08 12.38
CA GLY A 230 5.58 -23.29 12.87
C GLY A 230 5.01 -24.58 12.26
N LYS A 231 4.53 -24.53 11.01
CA LYS A 231 3.87 -25.66 10.34
C LYS A 231 4.32 -25.81 8.89
N ASP A 232 4.07 -27.02 8.39
CA ASP A 232 4.00 -27.32 6.97
C ASP A 232 2.59 -26.90 6.49
N ASN A 233 2.48 -25.77 5.78
CA ASN A 233 1.22 -25.24 5.25
C ASN A 233 0.99 -25.64 3.78
N ASP A 234 2.06 -25.85 3.01
CA ASP A 234 2.01 -26.28 1.60
C ASP A 234 2.09 -27.80 1.39
N CYS A 235 2.39 -28.57 2.45
CA CYS A 235 2.60 -30.01 2.45
C CYS A 235 3.79 -30.51 1.62
N ASN A 236 4.86 -29.70 1.47
CA ASN A 236 6.10 -30.13 0.84
C ASN A 236 7.01 -30.95 1.78
N GLY A 237 6.74 -30.96 3.09
CA GLY A 237 7.48 -31.73 4.10
C GLY A 237 8.55 -30.92 4.84
N LYS A 238 8.54 -29.59 4.73
CA LYS A 238 9.33 -28.65 5.52
C LYS A 238 8.39 -27.78 6.37
N ILE A 239 8.95 -26.90 7.18
CA ILE A 239 8.22 -25.96 8.04
C ILE A 239 8.70 -24.55 7.72
N ASP A 240 7.77 -23.61 7.55
CA ASP A 240 8.02 -22.18 7.35
C ASP A 240 9.09 -21.88 6.26
N ASP A 241 9.15 -22.64 5.15
CA ASP A 241 10.19 -22.51 4.12
C ASP A 241 9.82 -21.56 2.96
N GLY A 242 10.85 -20.97 2.33
CA GLY A 242 10.66 -19.91 1.33
C GLY A 242 10.23 -18.54 1.90
N ILE A 243 10.17 -18.40 3.24
CA ILE A 243 9.82 -17.16 3.95
C ILE A 243 10.88 -16.82 5.02
N THR A 244 11.19 -15.53 5.19
CA THR A 244 12.18 -15.06 6.18
C THR A 244 11.50 -14.67 7.49
N CYS A 245 11.39 -15.61 8.43
CA CYS A 245 10.86 -15.35 9.76
C CYS A 245 11.90 -14.63 10.65
N GLN A 246 11.52 -13.52 11.31
CA GLN A 246 12.40 -12.80 12.26
C GLN A 246 12.47 -13.49 13.64
N CYS A 247 11.54 -14.41 13.90
CA CYS A 247 11.39 -15.21 15.11
C CYS A 247 10.36 -16.32 14.87
N LEU A 248 10.30 -17.30 15.78
CA LEU A 248 9.25 -18.32 15.79
C LEU A 248 8.14 -17.95 16.79
N PRO A 249 6.86 -18.25 16.50
CA PRO A 249 5.73 -17.93 17.38
C PRO A 249 5.96 -18.31 18.84
N GLY A 250 5.66 -17.39 19.76
CA GLY A 250 5.85 -17.61 21.21
C GLY A 250 7.28 -17.44 21.73
N GLN A 251 8.29 -17.23 20.86
CA GLN A 251 9.59 -16.73 21.32
C GLN A 251 9.44 -15.35 21.97
N THR A 252 10.27 -15.07 22.98
CA THR A 252 10.28 -13.79 23.71
C THR A 252 11.67 -13.16 23.69
N ARG A 253 11.76 -11.83 23.48
CA ARG A 253 13.01 -11.07 23.63
C ARG A 253 12.84 -9.88 24.55
N ALA A 254 13.91 -9.50 25.24
CA ALA A 254 13.98 -8.22 25.93
C ALA A 254 13.96 -7.04 24.93
N CYS A 255 13.26 -5.98 25.27
CA CYS A 255 13.11 -4.78 24.46
C CYS A 255 13.08 -3.52 25.35
N TYR A 256 13.35 -2.36 24.75
CA TYR A 256 13.28 -1.06 25.42
C TYR A 256 13.12 0.01 24.34
N THR A 257 12.09 0.86 24.44
CA THR A 257 11.82 1.91 23.44
C THR A 257 12.13 3.33 23.91
N GLY A 258 12.75 3.49 25.09
CA GLY A 258 13.22 4.78 25.59
C GLY A 258 14.64 5.13 25.09
N PRO A 259 15.13 6.34 25.37
CA PRO A 259 16.50 6.75 25.06
C PRO A 259 17.52 5.77 25.62
N LYS A 260 18.51 5.36 24.81
CA LYS A 260 19.45 4.27 25.14
C LYS A 260 20.10 4.44 26.52
N ASP A 261 20.45 5.67 26.88
CA ASP A 261 21.22 5.99 28.08
C ASP A 261 20.36 6.06 29.36
N THR A 262 19.05 5.86 29.24
CA THR A 262 18.10 5.69 30.37
C THR A 262 17.80 4.22 30.71
N ARG A 263 18.26 3.30 29.85
CA ARG A 263 17.91 1.88 29.94
C ARG A 263 18.59 1.23 31.16
N LYS A 264 17.78 0.71 32.10
CA LYS A 264 18.22 0.09 33.37
C LYS A 264 18.84 1.08 34.37
N LYS A 265 18.43 2.34 34.30
CA LYS A 265 18.60 3.35 35.36
C LYS A 265 17.27 3.60 36.06
N GLY A 266 17.33 4.06 37.31
CA GLY A 266 16.16 4.36 38.12
C GLY A 266 15.07 3.31 38.09
N LEU A 267 13.86 3.75 37.77
CA LEU A 267 12.71 2.87 37.58
C LEU A 267 12.65 2.20 36.20
N CYS A 268 13.43 2.65 35.24
CA CYS A 268 13.36 2.20 33.85
C CYS A 268 13.93 0.80 33.67
N ARG A 269 13.16 -0.05 32.99
CA ARG A 269 13.52 -1.45 32.76
C ARG A 269 13.03 -1.95 31.41
N ASP A 270 13.78 -2.93 30.90
CA ASP A 270 13.42 -3.69 29.71
C ASP A 270 12.03 -4.31 29.86
N GLY A 271 11.24 -4.22 28.80
CA GLY A 271 10.04 -5.04 28.62
C GLY A 271 10.31 -6.30 27.82
N VAL A 272 9.24 -7.00 27.45
CA VAL A 272 9.26 -8.21 26.63
C VAL A 272 8.46 -8.00 25.34
N GLN A 273 9.09 -8.34 24.21
CA GLN A 273 8.43 -8.52 22.92
C GLN A 273 8.21 -10.01 22.69
N THR A 274 6.98 -10.39 22.30
CA THR A 274 6.61 -11.78 22.02
C THR A 274 6.40 -11.94 20.53
N CYS A 275 6.94 -12.99 19.94
CA CYS A 275 6.81 -13.28 18.52
C CYS A 275 5.40 -13.76 18.17
N GLN A 276 4.80 -13.17 17.14
CA GLN A 276 3.51 -13.55 16.57
C GLN A 276 3.63 -13.57 15.04
N ALA A 277 3.26 -14.70 14.42
CA ALA A 277 3.29 -14.88 12.96
C ALA A 277 4.62 -14.45 12.27
N GLY A 278 5.77 -14.82 12.86
CA GLY A 278 7.10 -14.55 12.31
C GLY A 278 7.71 -13.19 12.64
N ALA A 279 6.98 -12.30 13.30
CA ALA A 279 7.44 -10.96 13.65
C ALA A 279 7.31 -10.71 15.16
N TRP A 280 8.21 -9.89 15.69
CA TRP A 280 8.15 -9.44 17.08
C TRP A 280 6.97 -8.48 17.29
N SER A 281 6.25 -8.60 18.42
CA SER A 281 5.14 -7.70 18.75
C SER A 281 5.55 -6.23 18.65
N LYS A 282 4.75 -5.39 17.98
CA LYS A 282 5.06 -3.95 17.86
C LYS A 282 5.19 -3.29 19.24
N THR A 283 4.41 -3.74 20.22
CA THR A 283 4.49 -3.32 21.62
C THR A 283 5.58 -4.09 22.38
N CYS A 284 6.31 -3.35 23.22
CA CYS A 284 7.22 -3.88 24.24
C CYS A 284 6.47 -3.93 25.58
N GLN A 285 5.99 -5.11 25.99
CA GLN A 285 5.14 -5.26 27.17
C GLN A 285 5.95 -5.11 28.46
N ASN A 286 5.37 -4.49 29.48
CA ASN A 286 5.95 -4.34 30.84
C ASN A 286 7.27 -3.55 30.94
N GLN A 287 7.71 -2.87 29.87
CA GLN A 287 8.79 -1.89 29.97
C GLN A 287 8.38 -0.72 30.86
N VAL A 288 9.35 -0.11 31.53
CA VAL A 288 9.18 1.20 32.20
C VAL A 288 10.08 2.18 31.47
N LEU A 289 9.49 3.29 31.01
CA LEU A 289 10.13 4.36 30.26
C LEU A 289 10.29 5.61 31.14
N PRO A 290 11.21 6.53 30.77
CA PRO A 290 11.39 7.82 31.44
C PRO A 290 10.10 8.62 31.59
N LYS A 291 10.02 9.38 32.67
CA LYS A 291 8.98 10.37 32.97
C LYS A 291 9.62 11.68 33.43
N ALA A 292 8.81 12.69 33.71
CA ALA A 292 9.29 13.83 34.48
C ALA A 292 9.59 13.41 35.93
N GLU A 293 10.59 14.03 36.56
CA GLU A 293 10.92 13.80 37.96
C GLU A 293 9.75 14.12 38.90
N ILE A 294 9.69 13.39 40.01
CA ILE A 294 8.66 13.55 41.04
C ILE A 294 9.36 13.87 42.37
N CYS A 295 9.70 15.13 42.56
CA CYS A 295 10.54 15.64 43.65
C CYS A 295 10.21 15.12 45.06
N ASP A 296 11.27 15.01 45.87
CA ASP A 296 11.28 14.58 47.28
C ASP A 296 10.71 13.15 47.50
N ASN A 297 10.78 12.27 46.49
CA ASN A 297 10.27 10.90 46.57
C ASN A 297 11.35 9.80 46.72
N GLY A 298 12.64 10.14 46.47
CA GLY A 298 13.77 9.23 46.65
C GLY A 298 13.94 8.21 45.53
N LYS A 299 13.57 8.58 44.30
CA LYS A 299 13.67 7.75 43.09
C LYS A 299 14.20 8.56 41.90
N ASP A 300 14.38 7.84 40.80
CA ASP A 300 14.94 8.27 39.52
C ASP A 300 13.86 7.87 38.48
N GLU A 301 12.98 8.82 38.17
CA GLU A 301 11.77 8.67 37.35
C GLU A 301 12.04 9.04 35.87
N ASN A 302 12.95 9.99 35.64
CA ASN A 302 13.51 10.35 34.34
C ASN A 302 14.57 9.33 33.86
N CYS A 303 15.07 8.49 34.77
CA CYS A 303 16.02 7.43 34.50
C CYS A 303 17.36 7.95 33.95
N ASP A 304 17.78 9.16 34.32
CA ASP A 304 19.07 9.74 33.94
C ASP A 304 20.23 9.20 34.80
N GLY A 305 19.92 8.65 35.97
CA GLY A 305 20.86 8.07 36.92
C GLY A 305 21.11 8.90 38.19
N THR A 306 20.41 10.02 38.34
CA THR A 306 20.32 10.83 39.56
C THR A 306 18.94 10.73 40.19
N ILE A 307 18.78 11.22 41.43
CA ILE A 307 17.54 11.10 42.22
C ILE A 307 17.08 12.50 42.60
N ASP A 308 15.79 12.79 42.40
CA ASP A 308 15.14 14.06 42.74
C ASP A 308 15.83 15.31 42.13
N ASP A 309 16.23 15.23 40.84
CA ASP A 309 16.90 16.30 40.10
C ASP A 309 15.89 17.30 39.44
N GLY A 310 16.39 18.42 38.89
CA GLY A 310 15.58 19.45 38.24
C GLY A 310 14.64 20.27 39.15
N CYS A 311 14.46 19.88 40.41
CA CYS A 311 13.47 20.41 41.36
C CYS A 311 13.76 21.85 41.84
N ASN A 312 13.26 22.85 41.10
CA ASN A 312 13.36 24.27 41.47
C ASN A 312 12.10 24.73 42.25
N LYS A 313 12.27 25.18 43.50
CA LYS A 313 11.17 25.45 44.45
C LYS A 313 10.50 26.81 44.22
N THR A 314 9.16 26.89 44.30
CA THR A 314 8.43 27.70 45.32
C THR A 314 6.91 27.86 45.11
N CYS A 315 6.14 27.41 46.11
CA CYS A 315 5.01 28.10 46.74
C CYS A 315 4.77 27.44 48.13
N LYS A 316 3.67 27.76 48.84
CA LYS A 316 3.29 27.04 50.08
C LYS A 316 1.99 26.26 49.94
N GLU A 317 2.00 24.98 50.32
CA GLU A 317 0.84 24.08 50.35
C GLU A 317 -0.48 24.78 50.77
N GLY A 318 -1.49 24.73 49.91
CA GLY A 318 -2.82 25.29 50.17
C GLY A 318 -2.99 26.80 49.88
N GLU A 319 -1.92 27.53 49.55
CA GLU A 319 -2.02 28.91 49.06
C GLU A 319 -2.74 28.95 47.69
N THR A 320 -3.48 30.01 47.38
CA THR A 320 -4.18 30.15 46.09
C THR A 320 -3.96 31.52 45.50
N GLN A 321 -3.62 31.59 44.21
CA GLN A 321 -3.52 32.86 43.48
C GLN A 321 -4.32 32.83 42.17
N THR A 322 -4.74 34.03 41.73
CA THR A 322 -5.34 34.22 40.40
C THR A 322 -4.30 33.99 39.31
N CYS A 323 -4.70 33.28 38.26
CA CYS A 323 -3.90 33.07 37.06
C CYS A 323 -4.73 33.43 35.82
N ALA A 324 -4.09 33.41 34.66
CA ALA A 324 -4.72 33.64 33.37
C ALA A 324 -4.28 32.56 32.37
N THR A 325 -5.22 32.19 31.51
CA THR A 325 -5.09 31.32 30.34
C THR A 325 -5.59 32.10 29.12
N ALA A 326 -5.48 31.55 27.91
CA ALA A 326 -6.08 32.18 26.73
C ALA A 326 -7.61 32.31 26.87
N CYS A 327 -8.28 31.27 27.37
CA CYS A 327 -9.68 31.25 27.82
C CYS A 327 -10.00 32.12 29.06
N GLY A 328 -9.10 33.02 29.47
CA GLY A 328 -9.34 34.03 30.50
C GLY A 328 -8.83 33.66 31.90
N ARG A 329 -9.46 34.27 32.93
CA ARG A 329 -9.01 34.14 34.32
C ARG A 329 -9.36 32.77 34.91
N GLY A 330 -8.48 32.31 35.80
CA GLY A 330 -8.63 31.08 36.55
C GLY A 330 -7.94 31.14 37.90
N LYS A 331 -7.87 30.00 38.59
CA LYS A 331 -7.19 29.86 39.88
C LYS A 331 -6.19 28.73 39.83
N GLN A 332 -5.02 28.99 40.41
CA GLN A 332 -4.03 27.96 40.71
C GLN A 332 -3.86 27.87 42.22
N SER A 333 -4.00 26.65 42.74
CA SER A 333 -3.65 26.29 44.10
C SER A 333 -2.21 25.80 44.15
N CYS A 334 -1.50 26.11 45.23
CA CYS A 334 -0.22 25.50 45.51
C CYS A 334 -0.44 24.10 46.09
N LYS A 335 0.26 23.11 45.54
CA LYS A 335 0.28 21.75 46.08
C LYS A 335 1.65 21.12 45.84
N ASN A 336 2.19 20.44 46.85
CA ASN A 336 3.56 19.92 46.86
C ASN A 336 4.59 21.03 46.52
N ASP A 337 4.48 22.18 47.18
CA ASP A 337 5.31 23.39 46.99
C ASP A 337 5.48 23.87 45.53
N SER A 338 4.54 23.49 44.65
CA SER A 338 4.46 23.89 43.24
C SER A 338 3.07 24.38 42.88
N TRP A 339 2.97 25.49 42.13
CA TRP A 339 1.69 25.97 41.62
C TRP A 339 1.12 24.93 40.65
N GLN A 340 -0.07 24.40 40.97
CA GLN A 340 -0.75 23.47 40.07
C GLN A 340 -1.19 24.20 38.80
N PRO A 341 -1.36 23.49 37.66
CA PRO A 341 -1.81 24.10 36.41
C PRO A 341 -3.03 24.98 36.63
N CYS A 342 -3.02 26.17 36.00
CA CYS A 342 -4.11 27.13 36.13
C CYS A 342 -5.43 26.46 35.72
N ILE A 343 -6.38 26.37 36.66
CA ILE A 343 -7.73 25.86 36.38
C ILE A 343 -8.54 27.07 35.91
N PRO A 344 -8.87 27.20 34.62
CA PRO A 344 -9.78 28.25 34.16
C PRO A 344 -11.18 28.05 34.75
N ASP A 345 -11.92 29.14 34.97
CA ASP A 345 -13.31 29.06 35.48
C ASP A 345 -14.29 28.52 34.40
N VAL A 346 -13.81 28.21 33.18
CA VAL A 346 -14.54 27.58 32.06
C VAL A 346 -13.65 26.48 31.45
N LEU A 347 -14.21 25.31 31.12
CA LEU A 347 -13.47 24.20 30.50
C LEU A 347 -13.36 24.37 28.97
N PRO A 348 -12.24 23.95 28.34
CA PRO A 348 -12.11 23.96 26.89
C PRO A 348 -13.14 23.05 26.20
N THR A 349 -13.66 23.52 25.07
CA THR A 349 -14.59 22.79 24.18
C THR A 349 -14.15 22.96 22.73
N PRO A 350 -14.34 21.96 21.83
CA PRO A 350 -13.89 22.07 20.45
C PRO A 350 -14.43 23.32 19.74
N GLU A 351 -13.55 23.99 18.98
CA GLU A 351 -13.79 25.31 18.41
C GLU A 351 -15.10 25.41 17.62
N VAL A 352 -15.87 26.47 17.88
CA VAL A 352 -17.04 26.88 17.09
C VAL A 352 -16.93 28.34 16.71
N CYS A 353 -17.43 28.69 15.51
CA CYS A 353 -17.31 30.02 14.94
C CYS A 353 -18.14 31.06 15.71
N ASP A 354 -17.54 31.61 16.77
CA ASP A 354 -18.20 32.36 17.84
C ASP A 354 -17.31 33.48 18.43
N GLY A 355 -16.08 33.63 17.93
CA GLY A 355 -15.20 34.78 18.16
C GLY A 355 -14.43 34.74 19.48
N LYS A 356 -14.27 33.55 20.04
CA LYS A 356 -13.48 33.26 21.24
C LYS A 356 -12.70 31.99 20.99
N ASP A 357 -11.46 31.96 21.44
CA ASP A 357 -10.74 30.73 21.73
C ASP A 357 -11.61 29.82 22.64
N ASN A 358 -12.15 28.73 22.11
CA ASN A 358 -13.00 27.80 22.86
C ASN A 358 -12.21 26.61 23.40
N ASP A 359 -11.18 26.13 22.68
CA ASP A 359 -10.39 24.94 23.10
C ASP A 359 -9.08 25.27 23.84
N CYS A 360 -8.79 26.57 23.98
CA CYS A 360 -7.71 27.20 24.76
C CYS A 360 -6.30 27.06 24.17
N ASP A 361 -6.18 26.87 22.85
CA ASP A 361 -4.94 26.80 22.07
C ASP A 361 -4.19 28.15 21.97
N GLY A 362 -4.90 29.28 22.05
CA GLY A 362 -4.35 30.63 21.89
C GLY A 362 -4.62 31.29 20.52
N GLN A 363 -5.27 30.58 19.60
CA GLN A 363 -5.86 31.12 18.37
C GLN A 363 -7.36 31.41 18.57
N ILE A 364 -8.05 31.90 17.53
CA ILE A 364 -9.47 32.25 17.57
C ILE A 364 -10.12 31.86 16.23
N ASP A 365 -11.10 30.97 16.29
CA ASP A 365 -11.83 30.33 15.19
C ASP A 365 -10.94 29.63 14.12
N GLU A 366 -9.80 29.07 14.52
CA GLU A 366 -8.82 28.50 13.60
C GLU A 366 -9.31 27.23 12.89
N GLN A 367 -8.84 27.04 11.65
CA GLN A 367 -9.12 25.88 10.79
C GLN A 367 -10.61 25.58 10.49
N LEU A 368 -11.57 26.31 11.10
CA LEU A 368 -13.00 26.17 10.87
C LEU A 368 -13.38 26.54 9.43
N VAL A 369 -13.85 25.52 8.71
CA VAL A 369 -14.38 25.64 7.34
C VAL A 369 -15.72 24.92 7.23
N ARG A 370 -16.67 25.50 6.49
CA ARG A 370 -17.94 24.86 6.14
C ARG A 370 -18.24 25.00 4.65
N THR A 371 -18.99 24.05 4.11
CA THR A 371 -19.48 24.14 2.73
C THR A 371 -20.63 25.13 2.63
N CYS A 372 -20.64 25.92 1.57
CA CYS A 372 -21.71 26.82 1.18
C CYS A 372 -22.10 26.56 -0.28
N LYS A 373 -23.23 27.09 -0.75
CA LYS A 373 -23.68 26.92 -2.14
C LYS A 373 -24.22 28.23 -2.71
N SER A 374 -23.93 28.46 -3.98
CA SER A 374 -24.62 29.40 -4.85
C SER A 374 -25.51 28.62 -5.84
N LYS A 375 -26.07 29.28 -6.88
CA LYS A 375 -26.61 28.54 -8.03
C LYS A 375 -25.50 27.86 -8.86
N CYS A 376 -24.35 28.52 -9.00
CA CYS A 376 -23.24 28.11 -9.87
C CYS A 376 -22.43 26.92 -9.32
N GLY A 377 -22.56 26.60 -8.04
CA GLY A 377 -21.89 25.45 -7.45
C GLY A 377 -21.72 25.52 -5.94
N GLU A 378 -20.81 24.70 -5.46
CA GLU A 378 -20.40 24.66 -4.05
C GLU A 378 -19.14 25.51 -3.84
N GLY A 379 -19.00 26.05 -2.63
CA GLY A 379 -17.83 26.77 -2.17
C GLY A 379 -17.60 26.54 -0.69
N VAL A 380 -16.71 27.32 -0.10
CA VAL A 380 -16.39 27.28 1.33
C VAL A 380 -16.52 28.65 1.97
N GLU A 381 -16.94 28.62 3.23
CA GLU A 381 -16.80 29.73 4.17
C GLU A 381 -15.76 29.32 5.22
N ARG A 382 -14.86 30.24 5.55
CA ARG A 382 -13.89 30.09 6.65
C ARG A 382 -14.36 30.96 7.81
N CYS A 383 -14.28 30.49 9.04
CA CYS A 383 -14.47 31.42 10.15
C CYS A 383 -13.25 32.35 10.28
N GLN A 384 -13.51 33.61 10.63
CA GLN A 384 -12.50 34.56 11.12
C GLN A 384 -13.19 35.46 12.17
N GLN A 385 -12.77 35.38 13.43
CA GLN A 385 -13.23 36.26 14.52
C GLN A 385 -14.77 36.25 14.69
N GLY A 386 -15.33 35.07 14.89
CA GLY A 386 -16.75 34.80 15.13
C GLY A 386 -17.68 35.03 13.93
N THR A 387 -17.10 35.32 12.76
CA THR A 387 -17.84 35.59 11.54
C THR A 387 -17.41 34.63 10.45
N TRP A 388 -18.37 33.92 9.86
CA TRP A 388 -18.13 33.17 8.62
C TRP A 388 -17.86 34.16 7.48
N SER A 389 -16.71 34.00 6.81
CA SER A 389 -16.38 34.73 5.59
C SER A 389 -17.50 34.58 4.56
N THR A 390 -17.70 35.56 3.68
CA THR A 390 -18.64 35.41 2.56
C THR A 390 -18.34 34.15 1.74
N CYS A 391 -19.35 33.33 1.48
CA CYS A 391 -19.26 32.17 0.57
C CYS A 391 -18.47 32.50 -0.71
N ASN A 392 -17.40 31.76 -0.95
CA ASN A 392 -16.53 31.95 -2.11
C ASN A 392 -16.96 31.14 -3.35
N ALA A 393 -18.12 30.48 -3.31
CA ALA A 393 -18.75 29.92 -4.51
C ALA A 393 -18.98 31.06 -5.53
N GLN A 394 -18.73 30.78 -6.81
CA GLN A 394 -19.04 31.70 -7.91
C GLN A 394 -20.50 32.13 -7.79
N LYS A 395 -20.75 33.44 -7.84
CA LYS A 395 -22.10 33.99 -7.72
C LYS A 395 -22.71 34.12 -9.11
N PRO A 396 -24.04 34.02 -9.23
CA PRO A 396 -24.76 34.52 -10.40
C PRO A 396 -24.40 35.99 -10.64
N GLU A 397 -23.71 36.24 -11.74
CA GLU A 397 -23.55 37.58 -12.30
C GLU A 397 -24.49 37.72 -13.51
N GLN A 398 -24.53 38.85 -14.20
CA GLN A 398 -25.38 38.96 -15.40
C GLN A 398 -24.70 38.23 -16.56
N GLU A 399 -25.46 37.50 -17.37
CA GLU A 399 -24.95 36.86 -18.60
C GLU A 399 -24.10 37.83 -19.45
N VAL A 400 -22.86 37.43 -19.72
CA VAL A 400 -21.91 38.09 -20.62
C VAL A 400 -21.67 37.14 -21.80
N CYS A 401 -21.50 37.68 -23.00
CA CYS A 401 -21.22 36.88 -24.20
C CYS A 401 -19.75 36.44 -24.20
N ASP A 402 -19.42 35.40 -23.42
CA ASP A 402 -18.08 34.83 -23.28
C ASP A 402 -18.04 33.28 -23.31
N GLY A 403 -19.19 32.62 -23.47
CA GLY A 403 -19.30 31.17 -23.57
C GLY A 403 -19.37 30.45 -22.21
N ILE A 404 -19.62 31.18 -21.13
CA ILE A 404 -19.82 30.67 -19.77
C ILE A 404 -21.25 30.94 -19.32
N ASP A 405 -21.85 29.98 -18.61
CA ASP A 405 -23.11 30.14 -17.87
C ASP A 405 -22.78 30.97 -16.60
N ASN A 406 -22.98 32.29 -16.68
CA ASN A 406 -22.55 33.29 -15.72
C ASN A 406 -23.64 33.64 -14.71
N ASP A 407 -24.93 33.60 -15.10
CA ASP A 407 -26.07 33.74 -14.19
C ASP A 407 -26.56 32.41 -13.57
N CYS A 408 -26.06 31.30 -14.12
CA CYS A 408 -26.20 29.95 -13.60
C CYS A 408 -27.66 29.46 -13.59
N ASP A 409 -28.43 29.79 -14.63
CA ASP A 409 -29.75 29.21 -14.91
C ASP A 409 -29.69 27.88 -15.69
N GLY A 410 -28.53 27.55 -16.28
CA GLY A 410 -28.29 26.33 -17.05
C GLY A 410 -28.22 26.54 -18.57
N ASN A 411 -28.30 27.78 -19.08
CA ASN A 411 -28.26 28.10 -20.51
C ASN A 411 -27.19 29.18 -20.83
N ILE A 412 -26.05 28.74 -21.38
CA ILE A 412 -24.91 29.59 -21.77
C ILE A 412 -25.30 30.70 -22.76
N ASP A 413 -24.79 31.91 -22.54
CA ASP A 413 -24.90 33.11 -23.39
C ASP A 413 -26.35 33.59 -23.63
N THR A 414 -27.33 33.25 -22.76
CA THR A 414 -28.75 33.55 -23.06
C THR A 414 -29.22 34.95 -22.65
N ASN A 415 -30.11 35.53 -23.46
CA ASN A 415 -30.63 36.90 -23.31
C ASN A 415 -29.58 38.02 -23.33
N VAL A 416 -28.30 37.73 -23.62
CA VAL A 416 -27.25 38.74 -23.77
C VAL A 416 -27.56 39.66 -24.95
N THR A 417 -27.52 40.98 -24.71
CA THR A 417 -27.64 41.98 -25.78
C THR A 417 -26.27 42.60 -26.04
N CYS A 418 -25.62 42.20 -27.13
CA CYS A 418 -24.35 42.80 -27.55
C CYS A 418 -24.51 44.25 -28.04
N PRO A 419 -23.42 45.04 -28.10
CA PRO A 419 -23.41 46.34 -28.76
C PRO A 419 -24.00 46.30 -30.18
N ASP A 420 -24.62 47.40 -30.61
CA ASP A 420 -25.28 47.57 -31.91
C ASP A 420 -26.33 46.48 -32.25
N ASN A 421 -26.94 45.86 -31.23
CA ASN A 421 -27.90 44.75 -31.38
C ASN A 421 -27.33 43.52 -32.09
N ALA A 422 -26.01 43.32 -32.03
CA ALA A 422 -25.36 42.13 -32.58
C ALA A 422 -25.85 40.83 -31.90
N PRO A 423 -25.89 39.71 -32.64
CA PRO A 423 -26.08 38.40 -32.01
C PRO A 423 -24.81 37.99 -31.25
N CYS A 424 -24.99 37.45 -30.04
CA CYS A 424 -23.96 36.64 -29.39
C CYS A 424 -23.90 35.26 -30.07
N VAL A 425 -22.71 34.77 -30.41
CA VAL A 425 -22.49 33.44 -30.96
C VAL A 425 -21.17 32.88 -30.42
N GLU A 426 -21.21 31.72 -29.78
CA GLU A 426 -20.02 30.99 -29.28
C GLU A 426 -19.10 31.86 -28.40
N GLY A 427 -19.67 32.58 -27.42
CA GLY A 427 -18.90 33.46 -26.53
C GLY A 427 -18.26 34.66 -27.23
N SER A 428 -18.86 35.19 -28.29
CA SER A 428 -18.40 36.43 -28.95
C SER A 428 -19.52 37.22 -29.63
N CYS A 429 -19.51 38.54 -29.41
CA CYS A 429 -20.39 39.50 -30.08
C CYS A 429 -19.91 39.77 -31.52
N LEU A 430 -20.72 39.46 -32.52
CA LEU A 430 -20.32 39.60 -33.93
C LEU A 430 -20.42 41.06 -34.42
N SER A 431 -19.34 41.65 -34.92
CA SER A 431 -19.36 43.02 -35.48
C SER A 431 -20.25 43.11 -36.74
N PRO A 432 -21.04 44.17 -36.93
CA PRO A 432 -21.82 44.37 -38.16
C PRO A 432 -20.92 44.65 -39.38
N CYS A 433 -21.40 44.29 -40.57
CA CYS A 433 -20.71 44.49 -41.85
C CYS A 433 -21.69 44.57 -43.03
N THR A 434 -21.29 45.28 -44.08
CA THR A 434 -22.06 45.44 -45.32
C THR A 434 -21.48 44.63 -46.48
N SER A 435 -20.15 44.69 -46.69
CA SER A 435 -19.41 43.72 -47.50
C SER A 435 -17.89 43.90 -47.34
N GLY A 436 -17.16 42.83 -47.01
CA GLY A 436 -15.69 42.83 -47.01
C GLY A 436 -14.99 43.62 -45.89
N GLU A 437 -15.73 44.28 -45.00
CA GLU A 437 -15.21 45.11 -43.90
C GLU A 437 -14.66 44.31 -42.71
N CYS A 438 -14.87 43.00 -42.70
CA CYS A 438 -14.37 42.11 -41.65
C CYS A 438 -12.83 41.97 -41.68
N THR A 439 -12.23 41.65 -40.52
CA THR A 439 -10.81 41.36 -40.41
C THR A 439 -10.40 40.14 -41.28
N VAL A 440 -9.08 39.98 -41.50
CA VAL A 440 -8.54 38.95 -42.40
C VAL A 440 -9.04 37.53 -42.11
N ASP A 441 -9.36 37.22 -40.86
CA ASP A 441 -9.88 35.94 -40.39
C ASP A 441 -11.40 35.93 -40.13
N ALA A 442 -12.18 36.74 -40.85
CA ALA A 442 -13.65 36.76 -40.77
C ALA A 442 -14.35 36.92 -42.14
N LEU A 443 -15.61 36.49 -42.20
CA LEU A 443 -16.52 36.54 -43.36
C LEU A 443 -17.84 37.19 -42.97
N CYS A 444 -18.29 38.16 -43.77
CA CYS A 444 -19.60 38.76 -43.62
C CYS A 444 -20.70 37.77 -44.06
N LYS A 445 -21.59 37.37 -43.14
CA LYS A 445 -22.82 36.62 -43.45
C LYS A 445 -23.98 37.31 -42.75
N ASN A 446 -25.14 37.42 -43.41
CA ASN A 446 -26.36 38.01 -42.84
C ASN A 446 -26.20 39.41 -42.20
N GLY A 447 -25.19 40.20 -42.61
CA GLY A 447 -24.91 41.53 -42.06
C GLY A 447 -23.93 41.56 -40.86
N PHE A 448 -23.35 40.42 -40.47
CA PHE A 448 -22.39 40.33 -39.36
C PHE A 448 -21.13 39.52 -39.72
N CYS A 449 -20.00 39.88 -39.10
CA CYS A 449 -18.71 39.24 -39.28
C CYS A 449 -18.61 37.96 -38.44
N HIS A 450 -18.84 36.81 -39.08
CA HIS A 450 -18.52 35.51 -38.48
C HIS A 450 -17.02 35.21 -38.68
N PRO A 451 -16.33 34.56 -37.74
CA PRO A 451 -14.98 34.06 -37.97
C PRO A 451 -14.88 33.17 -39.22
N LYS A 452 -13.70 33.14 -39.82
CA LYS A 452 -13.28 32.08 -40.75
C LYS A 452 -12.74 30.92 -39.93
N ASP A 453 -12.93 29.70 -40.44
CA ASP A 453 -12.27 28.50 -39.95
C ASP A 453 -10.78 28.49 -40.37
N THR A 454 -9.98 29.43 -39.85
CA THR A 454 -8.55 29.61 -40.16
C THR A 454 -7.60 29.24 -39.02
N CYS A 455 -7.95 28.21 -38.23
CA CYS A 455 -6.87 27.43 -37.62
C CYS A 455 -6.01 26.79 -38.73
N PRO A 456 -4.67 26.88 -38.67
CA PRO A 456 -3.80 26.22 -39.64
C PRO A 456 -4.01 24.71 -39.63
N ALA A 457 -3.74 24.05 -40.77
CA ALA A 457 -4.19 22.70 -41.09
C ALA A 457 -3.98 21.65 -39.96
N ALA A 458 -5.05 21.46 -39.17
CA ALA A 458 -5.11 20.72 -37.90
C ALA A 458 -4.22 21.26 -36.76
N CYS A 459 -4.86 21.59 -35.63
CA CYS A 459 -4.15 21.79 -34.37
C CYS A 459 -3.42 20.50 -33.92
N PRO A 460 -2.30 20.62 -33.18
CA PRO A 460 -1.58 19.48 -32.62
C PRO A 460 -2.47 18.52 -31.80
N THR A 461 -2.14 17.23 -31.83
CA THR A 461 -2.91 16.17 -31.14
C THR A 461 -3.08 16.48 -29.65
N GLY A 462 -4.30 16.86 -29.26
CA GLY A 462 -4.67 17.22 -27.89
C GLY A 462 -5.08 18.67 -27.70
N GLN A 463 -4.95 19.50 -28.72
CA GLN A 463 -5.44 20.88 -28.76
C GLN A 463 -6.69 21.00 -29.65
N THR A 464 -7.46 22.07 -29.46
CA THR A 464 -8.63 22.42 -30.27
C THR A 464 -8.59 23.89 -30.66
N CYS A 465 -9.26 24.26 -31.75
CA CYS A 465 -9.40 25.65 -32.16
C CYS A 465 -10.43 26.35 -31.26
N VAL A 466 -10.04 27.43 -30.58
CA VAL A 466 -10.93 28.39 -29.91
C VAL A 466 -10.36 29.79 -30.18
N GLY A 467 -11.19 30.73 -30.65
CA GLY A 467 -10.74 32.09 -30.97
C GLY A 467 -9.60 32.17 -32.00
N GLY A 468 -9.49 31.19 -32.91
CA GLY A 468 -8.38 31.09 -33.88
C GLY A 468 -7.06 30.59 -33.30
N GLN A 469 -7.01 30.20 -32.02
CA GLN A 469 -5.82 29.65 -31.36
C GLN A 469 -6.01 28.17 -31.02
N CYS A 470 -4.92 27.40 -31.10
CA CYS A 470 -4.90 26.00 -30.66
C CYS A 470 -4.71 25.94 -29.13
N VAL A 471 -5.82 25.97 -28.40
CA VAL A 471 -5.84 25.83 -26.92
C VAL A 471 -5.82 24.36 -26.53
N ASP A 472 -5.22 24.01 -25.39
CA ASP A 472 -5.22 22.62 -24.93
C ASP A 472 -6.62 22.20 -24.47
N LEU A 473 -7.09 21.05 -24.95
CA LEU A 473 -8.41 20.51 -24.59
C LEU A 473 -8.51 20.17 -23.08
N CYS A 474 -7.39 20.17 -22.35
CA CYS A 474 -7.34 19.98 -20.90
C CYS A 474 -7.39 21.27 -20.09
N SER A 475 -7.00 22.43 -20.66
CA SER A 475 -7.26 23.74 -20.01
C SER A 475 -8.75 24.04 -19.89
N LEU A 476 -9.58 23.42 -20.74
CA LEU A 476 -11.04 23.59 -20.77
C LEU A 476 -11.80 22.49 -20.01
N LYS A 477 -11.13 21.70 -19.15
CA LYS A 477 -11.71 20.46 -18.63
C LYS A 477 -11.23 20.05 -17.24
N VAL A 478 -12.08 20.29 -16.24
CA VAL A 478 -11.92 19.73 -14.89
C VAL A 478 -12.20 18.22 -14.92
N CYS A 479 -11.30 17.42 -14.35
CA CYS A 479 -11.46 15.95 -14.26
C CYS A 479 -11.80 15.51 -12.82
N PRO A 480 -12.56 14.41 -12.64
CA PRO A 480 -12.85 13.86 -11.32
C PRO A 480 -11.61 13.34 -10.57
N ASP A 481 -11.74 13.16 -9.25
CA ASP A 481 -10.67 12.65 -8.39
C ASP A 481 -9.97 11.39 -8.92
N GLY A 482 -8.64 11.38 -8.87
CA GLY A 482 -7.81 10.30 -9.37
C GLY A 482 -7.64 10.26 -10.90
N GLN A 483 -8.13 11.27 -11.62
CA GLN A 483 -7.91 11.44 -13.06
C GLN A 483 -7.10 12.69 -13.37
N SER A 484 -6.30 12.62 -14.43
CA SER A 484 -5.63 13.76 -15.03
C SER A 484 -6.03 13.86 -16.49
N CYS A 485 -6.11 15.07 -17.05
CA CYS A 485 -6.44 15.22 -18.45
C CYS A 485 -5.22 15.01 -19.33
N THR A 486 -5.39 14.32 -20.45
CA THR A 486 -4.42 14.31 -21.55
C THR A 486 -5.19 14.31 -22.87
N ALA A 487 -4.86 15.24 -23.76
CA ALA A 487 -5.50 15.39 -25.07
C ALA A 487 -7.05 15.45 -25.00
N GLY A 488 -7.59 16.22 -24.06
CA GLY A 488 -9.03 16.43 -23.87
C GLY A 488 -9.81 15.29 -23.23
N LYS A 489 -9.12 14.23 -22.81
CA LYS A 489 -9.71 13.07 -22.14
C LYS A 489 -9.17 12.98 -20.73
N CYS A 490 -10.07 12.91 -19.76
CA CYS A 490 -9.70 12.51 -18.40
C CYS A 490 -9.28 11.05 -18.47
N ILE A 491 -7.99 10.80 -18.24
CA ILE A 491 -7.41 9.48 -18.09
C ILE A 491 -7.09 9.27 -16.61
N GLN A 492 -6.92 8.03 -16.17
CA GLN A 492 -6.50 7.77 -14.80
C GLN A 492 -5.12 8.40 -14.56
N ALA A 493 -4.93 9.10 -13.44
CA ALA A 493 -3.63 9.65 -13.07
C ALA A 493 -2.73 8.48 -12.64
N ASP A 494 -1.88 8.03 -13.56
CA ASP A 494 -1.10 6.79 -13.42
C ASP A 494 0.37 6.98 -13.85
N CYS A 495 1.21 6.00 -13.52
CA CYS A 495 2.65 6.12 -13.73
C CYS A 495 3.11 6.07 -15.21
N TYR A 496 2.25 5.69 -16.16
CA TYR A 496 2.60 5.76 -17.58
C TYR A 496 2.56 7.21 -18.10
N ALA A 497 1.74 8.07 -17.47
CA ALA A 497 1.69 9.49 -17.75
C ALA A 497 2.82 10.27 -17.04
N PHE A 498 3.04 9.99 -15.75
CA PHE A 498 3.88 10.81 -14.85
C PHE A 498 5.22 10.19 -14.43
N GLY A 499 5.49 8.94 -14.77
CA GLY A 499 6.70 8.23 -14.36
C GLY A 499 6.61 7.62 -12.95
N CYS A 500 7.76 7.22 -12.41
CA CYS A 500 7.88 6.60 -11.09
C CYS A 500 9.16 7.05 -10.36
N PRO A 501 9.18 7.04 -9.00
CA PRO A 501 10.38 7.27 -8.21
C PRO A 501 11.50 6.27 -8.50
N SER A 502 12.74 6.70 -8.24
CA SER A 502 13.96 5.88 -8.34
C SER A 502 13.81 4.53 -7.62
N GLY A 503 14.22 3.44 -8.28
CA GLY A 503 14.09 2.08 -7.72
C GLY A 503 12.67 1.49 -7.78
N THR A 504 11.73 2.12 -8.48
CA THR A 504 10.35 1.61 -8.66
C THR A 504 9.98 1.48 -10.14
N LEU A 505 9.20 0.45 -10.48
CA LEU A 505 8.74 0.15 -11.84
C LEU A 505 7.27 0.54 -12.00
N CYS A 506 6.93 1.12 -13.15
CA CYS A 506 5.54 1.32 -13.54
C CYS A 506 4.94 0.03 -14.09
N VAL A 507 4.00 -0.58 -13.35
CA VAL A 507 3.33 -1.84 -13.72
C VAL A 507 1.84 -1.72 -13.48
N GLN A 508 1.04 -1.95 -14.52
CA GLN A 508 -0.43 -1.74 -14.52
C GLN A 508 -0.88 -0.37 -13.98
N GLY A 509 -0.12 0.69 -14.26
CA GLY A 509 -0.41 2.08 -13.86
C GLY A 509 0.00 2.43 -12.42
N VAL A 510 0.58 1.48 -11.67
CA VAL A 510 1.04 1.69 -10.30
C VAL A 510 2.57 1.58 -10.24
N CYS A 511 3.22 2.52 -9.53
CA CYS A 511 4.63 2.36 -9.16
C CYS A 511 4.75 1.30 -8.07
N ILE A 512 5.43 0.19 -8.40
CA ILE A 512 5.79 -0.85 -7.44
C ILE A 512 7.30 -0.82 -7.23
N ALA A 513 7.79 -1.10 -6.02
CA ALA A 513 9.22 -1.30 -5.79
C ALA A 513 9.76 -2.33 -6.80
N ASP A 514 10.86 -2.03 -7.48
CA ASP A 514 11.43 -2.94 -8.47
C ASP A 514 11.82 -4.24 -7.77
N PRO A 515 11.15 -5.38 -8.05
CA PRO A 515 11.42 -6.62 -7.32
C PRO A 515 12.83 -7.16 -7.54
N CYS A 516 13.54 -6.67 -8.57
CA CYS A 516 14.91 -7.01 -8.89
C CYS A 516 15.97 -6.05 -8.33
N ALA A 517 15.60 -4.86 -7.83
CA ALA A 517 16.58 -3.86 -7.35
C ALA A 517 17.38 -4.31 -6.10
N SER A 518 16.94 -5.38 -5.42
CA SER A 518 17.65 -6.01 -4.30
C SER A 518 18.10 -7.46 -4.59
N GLN A 519 18.07 -7.90 -5.85
CA GLN A 519 18.35 -9.29 -6.24
C GLN A 519 19.70 -9.43 -6.96
N THR A 520 20.65 -10.09 -6.31
CA THR A 520 21.95 -10.45 -6.92
C THR A 520 21.88 -11.87 -7.49
N CYS A 521 21.60 -12.00 -8.78
CA CYS A 521 21.57 -13.29 -9.47
C CYS A 521 22.97 -13.84 -9.79
N ALA A 522 23.08 -15.16 -10.00
CA ALA A 522 24.37 -15.79 -10.28
C ALA A 522 24.89 -15.49 -11.70
N GLN A 523 26.16 -15.80 -11.96
CA GLN A 523 26.77 -15.55 -13.26
C GLN A 523 26.08 -16.36 -14.37
N GLY A 524 25.41 -15.67 -15.29
CA GLY A 524 24.61 -16.28 -16.37
C GLY A 524 23.11 -16.36 -16.08
N GLU A 525 22.64 -15.79 -14.96
CA GLU A 525 21.22 -15.62 -14.64
C GLU A 525 20.75 -14.18 -14.91
N VAL A 526 19.45 -14.02 -15.18
CA VAL A 526 18.72 -12.76 -15.41
C VAL A 526 17.67 -12.61 -14.30
N CYS A 527 17.52 -11.40 -13.74
CA CYS A 527 16.39 -11.15 -12.83
C CYS A 527 15.13 -10.76 -13.61
N ARG A 528 14.00 -11.39 -13.27
CA ARG A 528 12.65 -11.13 -13.79
C ARG A 528 11.65 -11.22 -12.64
N GLU A 529 10.79 -10.21 -12.49
CA GLU A 529 9.74 -10.18 -11.43
C GLU A 529 10.27 -10.51 -10.01
N GLY A 530 11.56 -10.25 -9.73
CA GLY A 530 12.21 -10.53 -8.44
C GLY A 530 12.68 -11.97 -8.27
N ARG A 531 12.91 -12.70 -9.38
CA ARG A 531 13.45 -14.06 -9.41
C ARG A 531 14.60 -14.15 -10.40
N CYS A 532 15.61 -14.92 -10.04
CA CYS A 532 16.71 -15.28 -10.94
C CYS A 532 16.30 -16.47 -11.82
N GLU A 533 16.40 -16.30 -13.13
CA GLU A 533 16.20 -17.35 -14.14
C GLU A 533 17.46 -17.47 -15.01
N ALA A 534 17.70 -18.61 -15.65
CA ALA A 534 18.84 -18.76 -16.54
C ALA A 534 18.73 -17.83 -17.77
N SER A 535 19.81 -17.13 -18.13
CA SER A 535 19.86 -16.32 -19.36
C SER A 535 19.90 -17.23 -20.59
N CYS A 536 19.35 -16.72 -21.68
CA CYS A 536 19.40 -17.38 -22.99
C CYS A 536 20.66 -17.04 -23.79
N ALA A 537 21.46 -16.06 -23.38
CA ALA A 537 22.59 -15.57 -24.17
C ALA A 537 23.68 -16.61 -24.44
N THR A 538 23.81 -17.64 -23.62
CA THR A 538 24.75 -18.78 -23.78
C THR A 538 24.12 -20.03 -24.41
N VAL A 539 22.83 -20.00 -24.73
CA VAL A 539 22.04 -21.19 -25.08
C VAL A 539 21.80 -21.26 -26.60
N THR A 540 22.61 -22.07 -27.29
CA THR A 540 22.43 -22.35 -28.73
C THR A 540 21.34 -23.38 -28.95
N CYS A 541 20.16 -22.95 -29.42
CA CYS A 541 19.04 -23.84 -29.67
C CYS A 541 19.09 -24.53 -31.06
N PRO A 542 18.60 -25.78 -31.18
CA PRO A 542 18.40 -26.45 -32.46
C PRO A 542 17.43 -25.70 -33.38
N ALA A 543 17.55 -25.89 -34.69
CA ALA A 543 16.64 -25.32 -35.67
C ALA A 543 15.16 -25.68 -35.38
N GLY A 544 14.27 -24.69 -35.43
CA GLY A 544 12.87 -24.84 -35.02
C GLY A 544 12.62 -24.69 -33.51
N GLN A 545 13.60 -24.20 -32.74
CA GLN A 545 13.46 -23.93 -31.31
C GLN A 545 13.99 -22.52 -30.97
N SER A 546 13.30 -21.87 -30.03
CA SER A 546 13.65 -20.55 -29.49
C SER A 546 13.93 -20.69 -27.99
N CYS A 547 14.85 -19.89 -27.45
CA CYS A 547 15.19 -19.96 -26.02
C CYS A 547 14.21 -19.14 -25.17
N THR A 548 13.85 -19.65 -24.00
CA THR A 548 13.14 -18.93 -22.94
C THR A 548 13.60 -19.46 -21.58
N ALA A 549 13.94 -18.58 -20.63
CA ALA A 549 14.46 -18.94 -19.30
C ALA A 549 15.61 -19.99 -19.33
N GLY A 550 16.55 -19.83 -20.29
CA GLY A 550 17.68 -20.74 -20.50
C GLY A 550 17.33 -22.10 -21.11
N GLN A 551 16.06 -22.34 -21.48
CA GLN A 551 15.61 -23.59 -22.08
C GLN A 551 15.18 -23.40 -23.54
N CYS A 552 15.58 -24.31 -24.41
CA CYS A 552 15.12 -24.35 -25.79
C CYS A 552 13.72 -24.96 -25.86
N ILE A 553 12.72 -24.13 -26.19
CA ILE A 553 11.35 -24.55 -26.42
C ILE A 553 11.07 -24.63 -27.92
N LYS A 554 10.26 -25.60 -28.35
CA LYS A 554 9.87 -25.72 -29.76
C LYS A 554 9.06 -24.49 -30.16
N ASP A 555 9.57 -23.74 -31.13
CA ASP A 555 8.92 -22.55 -31.64
C ASP A 555 7.84 -22.95 -32.66
N PRO A 556 6.55 -22.61 -32.45
CA PRO A 556 5.48 -22.94 -33.39
C PRO A 556 5.61 -22.24 -34.74
N CYS A 557 6.32 -21.10 -34.80
CA CYS A 557 6.41 -20.19 -35.93
C CYS A 557 7.72 -20.26 -36.70
N ALA A 558 8.78 -20.87 -36.15
CA ALA A 558 10.11 -20.92 -36.77
C ALA A 558 10.21 -21.62 -38.15
N ASN A 559 9.14 -22.27 -38.63
CA ASN A 559 9.04 -22.83 -39.98
C ASN A 559 7.80 -22.30 -40.75
N VAL A 560 7.23 -21.16 -40.33
CA VAL A 560 5.96 -20.62 -40.86
C VAL A 560 6.22 -19.28 -41.54
N SER A 561 6.49 -19.32 -42.85
CA SER A 561 6.59 -18.11 -43.69
C SER A 561 5.19 -17.55 -43.97
N CYS A 562 4.98 -16.28 -43.62
CA CYS A 562 3.72 -15.57 -43.88
C CYS A 562 3.84 -14.59 -45.05
N ASN A 563 2.73 -14.39 -45.76
CA ASN A 563 2.64 -13.40 -46.84
C ASN A 563 2.72 -11.98 -46.26
N ALA A 564 3.12 -11.00 -47.09
CA ALA A 564 3.24 -9.60 -46.69
C ALA A 564 1.96 -9.08 -45.99
N GLY A 565 2.14 -8.41 -44.84
CA GLY A 565 1.06 -7.92 -43.97
C GLY A 565 0.56 -8.92 -42.92
N LYS A 566 1.03 -10.18 -42.93
CA LYS A 566 0.66 -11.19 -41.92
C LYS A 566 1.86 -11.62 -41.07
N ILE A 567 1.62 -11.81 -39.78
CA ILE A 567 2.59 -12.34 -38.80
C ILE A 567 2.21 -13.76 -38.38
N CYS A 568 3.18 -14.55 -37.94
CA CYS A 568 2.87 -15.86 -37.36
C CYS A 568 2.53 -15.71 -35.87
N LEU A 569 1.35 -16.20 -35.48
CA LEU A 569 0.91 -16.32 -34.10
C LEU A 569 0.48 -17.77 -33.84
N GLN A 570 1.11 -18.41 -32.85
CA GLN A 570 0.87 -19.81 -32.44
C GLN A 570 0.99 -20.85 -33.57
N GLY A 571 1.81 -20.57 -34.59
CA GLY A 571 2.04 -21.47 -35.74
C GLY A 571 1.06 -21.27 -36.91
N SER A 572 0.28 -20.18 -36.90
CA SER A 572 -0.62 -19.80 -37.98
C SER A 572 -0.39 -18.35 -38.41
N CYS A 573 -0.42 -18.08 -39.72
CA CYS A 573 -0.34 -16.72 -40.25
C CYS A 573 -1.65 -15.98 -40.04
N GLN A 574 -1.59 -14.88 -39.31
CA GLN A 574 -2.72 -14.00 -38.99
C GLN A 574 -2.35 -12.57 -39.40
N ASP A 575 -3.34 -11.73 -39.72
CA ASP A 575 -3.10 -10.31 -39.94
C ASP A 575 -2.53 -9.69 -38.66
N ASP A 576 -1.55 -8.80 -38.78
CA ASP A 576 -1.00 -8.10 -37.61
C ASP A 576 -2.06 -7.11 -37.07
N PRO A 577 -2.55 -7.26 -35.82
CA PRO A 577 -3.51 -6.32 -35.23
C PRO A 577 -2.84 -5.04 -34.69
N CYS A 578 -1.50 -4.98 -34.60
CA CYS A 578 -0.80 -3.85 -33.99
C CYS A 578 -0.68 -2.58 -34.86
N PRO A 579 -0.54 -2.62 -36.21
CA PRO A 579 -0.49 -1.42 -37.05
C PRO A 579 -1.72 -0.50 -36.97
N SER A 580 -2.86 -1.00 -36.50
CA SER A 580 -4.09 -0.22 -36.27
C SER A 580 -4.36 0.09 -34.78
N LEU A 581 -3.53 -0.41 -33.84
CA LEU A 581 -3.70 -0.23 -32.41
C LEU A 581 -2.65 0.74 -31.84
N SER A 582 -3.02 2.02 -31.72
CA SER A 582 -2.20 3.01 -31.03
C SER A 582 -2.30 2.83 -29.51
N CYS A 583 -1.20 2.42 -28.87
CA CYS A 583 -1.14 2.18 -27.43
C CYS A 583 -0.83 3.46 -26.62
N PRO A 584 -1.28 3.55 -25.35
CA PRO A 584 -0.87 4.62 -24.45
C PRO A 584 0.65 4.72 -24.29
N LYS A 585 1.13 5.94 -24.01
CA LYS A 585 2.55 6.25 -23.73
C LYS A 585 3.15 5.23 -22.76
N GLY A 586 4.35 4.73 -23.05
CA GLY A 586 5.04 3.75 -22.20
C GLY A 586 4.55 2.29 -22.32
N ARG A 587 3.52 1.99 -23.12
CA ARG A 587 3.02 0.63 -23.38
C ARG A 587 3.25 0.24 -24.84
N THR A 588 3.34 -1.06 -25.13
CA THR A 588 3.58 -1.56 -26.51
C THR A 588 2.50 -2.54 -26.93
N CYS A 589 2.22 -2.64 -28.23
CA CYS A 589 1.28 -3.64 -28.73
C CYS A 589 1.99 -4.99 -28.90
N VAL A 590 1.39 -6.05 -28.35
CA VAL A 590 1.78 -7.44 -28.63
C VAL A 590 0.52 -8.23 -28.94
N ALA A 591 0.46 -8.83 -30.14
CA ALA A 591 -0.66 -9.65 -30.60
C ALA A 591 -2.06 -9.01 -30.48
N GLY A 592 -2.15 -7.67 -30.52
CA GLY A 592 -3.42 -6.91 -30.51
C GLY A 592 -3.87 -6.46 -29.13
N GLU A 593 -3.06 -6.67 -28.10
CA GLU A 593 -3.26 -6.09 -26.77
C GLU A 593 -2.13 -5.09 -26.46
N CYS A 594 -2.49 -3.94 -25.87
CA CYS A 594 -1.50 -3.04 -25.30
C CYS A 594 -1.03 -3.62 -23.96
N VAL A 595 0.23 -4.04 -23.92
CA VAL A 595 0.90 -4.64 -22.77
C VAL A 595 2.05 -3.75 -22.30
N ASP A 596 2.58 -4.03 -21.11
CA ASP A 596 3.82 -3.39 -20.68
C ASP A 596 4.97 -3.89 -21.57
N PRO A 597 5.97 -3.07 -21.89
CA PRO A 597 7.10 -3.49 -22.71
C PRO A 597 7.68 -4.82 -22.21
N PRO A 598 7.95 -5.83 -23.07
CA PRO A 598 8.43 -7.15 -22.63
C PRO A 598 9.73 -7.17 -21.80
N CYS A 599 10.41 -6.03 -21.69
CA CYS A 599 11.65 -5.82 -20.94
C CYS A 599 11.46 -5.00 -19.64
N THR A 600 10.24 -4.56 -19.32
CA THR A 600 9.93 -3.92 -18.03
C THR A 600 10.18 -4.92 -16.89
N GLY A 601 11.06 -4.56 -15.95
CA GLY A 601 11.46 -5.44 -14.85
C GLY A 601 12.35 -6.63 -15.26
N VAL A 602 13.07 -6.52 -16.39
CA VAL A 602 14.06 -7.52 -16.84
C VAL A 602 15.46 -6.93 -16.74
N HIS A 603 16.26 -7.39 -15.76
CA HIS A 603 17.63 -6.93 -15.54
C HIS A 603 18.63 -7.92 -16.14
N CYS A 604 19.10 -7.62 -17.35
CA CYS A 604 20.09 -8.44 -18.06
C CYS A 604 21.52 -8.23 -17.52
N PRO A 605 22.32 -9.30 -17.35
CA PRO A 605 23.67 -9.21 -16.81
C PRO A 605 24.68 -8.65 -17.82
N GLY A 606 25.60 -7.80 -17.34
CA GLY A 606 26.77 -7.34 -18.10
C GLY A 606 26.42 -6.62 -19.42
N ASN A 607 26.92 -7.16 -20.53
CA ASN A 607 26.77 -6.58 -21.87
C ASN A 607 25.48 -7.01 -22.59
N GLU A 608 24.64 -7.84 -21.95
CA GLU A 608 23.38 -8.30 -22.53
C GLU A 608 22.35 -7.16 -22.60
N VAL A 609 21.49 -7.22 -23.62
CA VAL A 609 20.38 -6.29 -23.87
C VAL A 609 19.09 -7.09 -23.91
N CYS A 610 18.04 -6.61 -23.25
CA CYS A 610 16.73 -7.23 -23.39
C CYS A 610 16.12 -6.86 -24.75
N GLN A 611 15.84 -7.87 -25.57
CA GLN A 611 15.16 -7.76 -26.85
C GLN A 611 13.96 -8.71 -26.84
N SER A 612 12.76 -8.18 -27.09
CA SER A 612 11.49 -8.95 -27.05
C SER A 612 11.30 -9.79 -25.77
N GLY A 613 11.79 -9.30 -24.64
CA GLY A 613 11.71 -10.00 -23.35
C GLY A 613 12.79 -11.05 -23.11
N THR A 614 13.83 -11.14 -23.95
CA THR A 614 14.95 -12.07 -23.78
C THR A 614 16.27 -11.31 -23.77
N CYS A 615 17.15 -11.62 -22.81
CA CYS A 615 18.51 -11.09 -22.79
C CYS A 615 19.34 -11.75 -23.91
N THR A 616 19.86 -10.93 -24.81
CA THR A 616 20.77 -11.32 -25.89
C THR A 616 22.10 -10.58 -25.73
N ASP A 617 23.20 -11.21 -26.13
CA ASP A 617 24.51 -10.56 -26.18
C ASP A 617 24.86 -10.17 -27.63
N PRO A 618 24.54 -8.94 -28.06
CA PRO A 618 24.86 -8.44 -29.40
C PRO A 618 26.37 -8.23 -29.64
N CYS A 619 27.23 -8.44 -28.65
CA CYS A 619 28.68 -8.31 -28.79
C CYS A 619 29.39 -9.61 -29.19
N LYS A 620 28.76 -10.79 -29.08
CA LYS A 620 29.40 -12.08 -29.45
C LYS A 620 29.84 -12.18 -30.91
N THR A 621 29.20 -11.42 -31.80
CA THR A 621 29.51 -11.39 -33.23
C THR A 621 30.26 -10.12 -33.66
N LYS A 622 30.40 -9.12 -32.79
CA LYS A 622 30.91 -7.79 -33.12
C LYS A 622 32.32 -7.57 -32.58
N LYS A 623 33.31 -7.59 -33.47
CA LYS A 623 34.70 -7.23 -33.15
C LYS A 623 34.90 -5.72 -33.28
N CYS A 624 35.51 -5.11 -32.26
CA CYS A 624 35.90 -3.70 -32.25
C CYS A 624 37.40 -3.54 -32.58
N THR A 625 37.84 -2.31 -32.82
CA THR A 625 39.24 -1.97 -33.08
C THR A 625 40.06 -1.89 -31.80
N ALA A 626 41.40 -1.78 -31.91
CA ALA A 626 42.26 -1.60 -30.75
C ALA A 626 41.91 -0.30 -29.99
N GLY A 627 41.80 -0.38 -28.66
CA GLY A 627 41.31 0.73 -27.82
C GLY A 627 39.78 0.81 -27.69
N GLN A 628 39.03 -0.10 -28.33
CA GLN A 628 37.58 -0.17 -28.22
C GLN A 628 37.10 -1.52 -27.66
N VAL A 629 36.04 -1.46 -26.86
CA VAL A 629 35.30 -2.60 -26.32
C VAL A 629 33.87 -2.59 -26.85
N CYS A 630 33.27 -3.78 -27.04
CA CYS A 630 31.86 -3.86 -27.38
C CYS A 630 31.02 -3.89 -26.10
N LEU A 631 30.16 -2.88 -25.93
CA LEU A 631 29.14 -2.85 -24.87
C LEU A 631 27.76 -2.76 -25.53
N LYS A 632 26.84 -3.66 -25.16
CA LYS A 632 25.42 -3.63 -25.58
C LYS A 632 25.19 -3.50 -27.10
N GLY A 633 26.14 -3.98 -27.90
CA GLY A 633 26.08 -4.02 -29.37
C GLY A 633 26.78 -2.86 -30.07
N THR A 634 27.39 -1.94 -29.33
CA THR A 634 28.14 -0.79 -29.86
C THR A 634 29.61 -0.90 -29.50
N CYS A 635 30.49 -0.57 -30.44
CA CYS A 635 31.92 -0.41 -30.14
C CYS A 635 32.13 0.99 -29.58
N VAL A 636 32.65 1.07 -28.37
CA VAL A 636 32.93 2.29 -27.62
C VAL A 636 34.37 2.25 -27.13
N GLU A 637 34.95 3.41 -26.81
CA GLU A 637 36.30 3.46 -26.26
C GLU A 637 36.39 2.74 -24.90
N ASP A 638 37.52 2.09 -24.64
CA ASP A 638 37.81 1.44 -23.37
C ASP A 638 38.21 2.49 -22.30
N ASN A 639 37.24 3.31 -21.91
CA ASN A 639 37.34 4.33 -20.88
C ASN A 639 36.09 4.30 -19.98
N CYS A 640 36.21 4.73 -18.72
CA CYS A 640 35.17 4.48 -17.72
C CYS A 640 33.86 5.25 -17.87
N TYR A 641 33.76 6.25 -18.77
CA TYR A 641 32.46 6.86 -19.11
C TYR A 641 31.58 5.86 -19.87
N ASN A 642 32.23 4.97 -20.61
CA ASN A 642 31.62 3.89 -21.38
C ASN A 642 31.55 2.59 -20.58
N THR A 643 32.68 2.13 -20.03
CA THR A 643 32.78 0.83 -19.32
C THR A 643 32.30 0.86 -17.87
N GLY A 644 32.15 2.04 -17.26
CA GLY A 644 31.87 2.19 -15.83
C GLY A 644 33.10 1.93 -14.97
N CYS A 645 32.88 1.80 -13.67
CA CYS A 645 33.90 1.49 -12.66
C CYS A 645 33.36 0.46 -11.67
N SER A 646 34.27 -0.23 -10.98
CA SER A 646 33.93 -1.13 -9.86
C SER A 646 33.32 -0.37 -8.68
N ASP A 647 32.58 -1.08 -7.82
CA ASP A 647 31.96 -0.53 -6.62
C ASP A 647 32.95 0.28 -5.76
N GLY A 648 32.53 1.48 -5.32
CA GLY A 648 33.38 2.41 -4.58
C GLY A 648 34.39 3.19 -5.43
N MET A 649 34.24 3.22 -6.76
CA MET A 649 35.02 4.05 -7.67
C MET A 649 34.14 4.86 -8.63
N TYR A 650 34.56 6.08 -8.95
CA TYR A 650 33.93 6.94 -9.96
C TYR A 650 34.88 7.21 -11.14
N CYS A 651 34.33 7.64 -12.27
CA CYS A 651 35.11 7.96 -13.45
C CYS A 651 35.62 9.41 -13.41
N LYS A 652 36.94 9.60 -13.52
CA LYS A 652 37.60 10.93 -13.53
C LYS A 652 38.64 10.95 -14.64
N SER A 653 38.54 11.89 -15.58
CA SER A 653 39.42 12.00 -16.75
C SER A 653 39.60 10.68 -17.52
N GLY A 654 38.53 9.88 -17.64
CA GLY A 654 38.51 8.60 -18.35
C GLY A 654 39.11 7.41 -17.60
N LYS A 655 39.54 7.59 -16.34
CA LYS A 655 40.07 6.53 -15.47
C LYS A 655 39.24 6.38 -14.20
N CYS A 656 39.13 5.15 -13.70
CA CYS A 656 38.49 4.91 -12.41
C CYS A 656 39.37 5.41 -11.26
N VAL A 657 38.77 6.18 -10.36
CA VAL A 657 39.38 6.72 -9.15
C VAL A 657 38.51 6.31 -7.97
N ALA A 658 39.13 5.90 -6.86
CA ALA A 658 38.39 5.54 -5.66
C ALA A 658 37.57 6.72 -5.13
N ASP A 659 36.32 6.46 -4.77
CA ASP A 659 35.49 7.45 -4.10
C ASP A 659 35.96 7.60 -2.63
N ALA A 660 36.50 8.78 -2.33
CA ALA A 660 36.96 9.13 -0.99
C ALA A 660 35.81 9.51 -0.03
N CYS A 661 34.57 9.63 -0.53
CA CYS A 661 33.37 9.86 0.26
C CYS A 661 32.60 8.58 0.64
N ALA A 662 32.88 7.43 0.01
CA ALA A 662 32.13 6.17 0.14
C ALA A 662 31.92 5.69 1.59
N ASN A 663 32.89 5.96 2.46
CA ASN A 663 32.86 5.58 3.87
C ASN A 663 33.00 6.79 4.82
N LYS A 664 32.83 8.02 4.33
CA LYS A 664 33.10 9.23 5.10
C LYS A 664 31.82 9.86 5.65
N GLN A 665 31.57 9.64 6.93
CA GLN A 665 30.52 10.35 7.66
C GLN A 665 30.96 11.78 7.97
N CYS A 666 30.13 12.76 7.61
CA CYS A 666 30.29 14.17 7.95
C CYS A 666 29.25 14.59 8.99
N ALA A 667 29.45 15.74 9.64
CA ALA A 667 28.55 16.22 10.68
C ALA A 667 27.19 16.66 10.11
N THR A 668 26.17 16.77 10.97
CA THR A 668 24.85 17.30 10.60
C THR A 668 24.99 18.68 9.94
N GLY A 669 24.39 18.84 8.76
CA GLY A 669 24.52 20.07 7.95
C GLY A 669 25.76 20.12 7.04
N GLN A 670 26.57 19.06 6.95
CA GLN A 670 27.71 18.95 6.05
C GLN A 670 27.50 17.93 4.93
N GLN A 671 28.18 18.15 3.80
CA GLN A 671 28.33 17.23 2.68
C GLN A 671 29.79 16.76 2.60
N CYS A 672 30.04 15.59 2.01
CA CYS A 672 31.39 15.22 1.62
C CYS A 672 31.65 15.68 0.18
N GLU A 673 32.82 16.27 -0.10
CA GLU A 673 33.31 16.64 -1.44
C GLU A 673 34.78 16.20 -1.57
N ASP A 674 35.14 15.43 -2.60
CA ASP A 674 36.49 14.86 -2.83
C ASP A 674 37.12 14.24 -1.54
N GLY A 675 36.29 13.57 -0.72
CA GLY A 675 36.75 12.97 0.54
C GLY A 675 36.99 13.95 1.69
N THR A 676 36.50 15.19 1.60
CA THR A 676 36.57 16.22 2.66
C THR A 676 35.16 16.65 3.08
N CYS A 677 34.91 16.81 4.37
CA CYS A 677 33.63 17.33 4.85
C CYS A 677 33.61 18.85 4.72
N VAL A 678 32.58 19.39 4.07
CA VAL A 678 32.35 20.82 3.85
C VAL A 678 30.89 21.16 4.15
N ASP A 679 30.61 22.40 4.53
CA ASP A 679 29.26 22.80 4.93
C ASP A 679 28.29 22.73 3.74
N SER A 680 27.07 22.23 3.98
CA SER A 680 26.07 21.92 2.95
C SER A 680 25.02 23.01 2.81
N CYS A 681 24.42 23.13 1.64
CA CYS A 681 23.34 24.08 1.38
C CYS A 681 21.92 23.52 1.67
N PHE A 682 21.80 22.22 1.99
CA PHE A 682 20.52 21.53 2.18
C PHE A 682 19.56 22.24 3.16
N ALA A 683 20.08 22.76 4.28
CA ALA A 683 19.30 23.40 5.34
C ALA A 683 19.53 24.93 5.43
N VAL A 684 20.16 25.54 4.41
CA VAL A 684 20.60 26.95 4.47
C VAL A 684 19.60 27.84 3.73
N GLN A 685 18.72 28.49 4.50
CA GLN A 685 17.80 29.51 3.99
C GLN A 685 18.53 30.83 3.78
N CYS A 686 18.68 31.26 2.52
CA CYS A 686 19.35 32.51 2.18
C CYS A 686 18.36 33.69 2.01
N PRO A 687 18.74 34.91 2.42
CA PRO A 687 17.94 36.11 2.15
C PRO A 687 17.70 36.34 0.67
N GLN A 688 16.60 37.03 0.34
CA GLN A 688 16.27 37.42 -1.03
C GLN A 688 17.44 38.15 -1.70
N GLY A 689 17.83 37.70 -2.90
CA GLY A 689 19.02 38.20 -3.60
C GLY A 689 20.32 37.44 -3.31
N GLN A 690 20.27 36.30 -2.61
CA GLN A 690 21.45 35.50 -2.28
C GLN A 690 21.24 34.01 -2.61
N SER A 691 22.31 33.35 -3.09
CA SER A 691 22.38 31.90 -3.28
C SER A 691 23.34 31.28 -2.29
N CYS A 692 23.08 30.04 -1.86
CA CYS A 692 24.00 29.29 -1.01
C CYS A 692 25.14 28.67 -1.84
N THR A 693 26.38 28.82 -1.37
CA THR A 693 27.54 28.06 -1.81
C THR A 693 28.35 27.59 -0.59
N LYS A 694 28.62 26.30 -0.50
CA LYS A 694 29.33 25.60 0.59
C LYS A 694 28.88 26.06 1.98
N GLY A 695 27.58 25.97 2.21
CA GLY A 695 26.91 26.33 3.47
C GLY A 695 26.79 27.84 3.76
N LYS A 696 27.17 28.72 2.82
CA LYS A 696 27.21 30.17 3.03
C LYS A 696 26.43 30.90 1.95
N CYS A 697 25.57 31.82 2.38
CA CYS A 697 24.85 32.70 1.46
C CYS A 697 25.79 33.77 0.90
N ALA A 698 25.80 33.92 -0.41
CA ALA A 698 26.54 34.93 -1.14
C ALA A 698 25.57 35.72 -2.05
N ALA A 699 25.87 37.00 -2.28
CA ALA A 699 25.07 37.83 -3.18
C ALA A 699 25.03 37.21 -4.58
N ASP A 700 23.82 36.95 -5.08
CA ASP A 700 23.58 36.29 -6.36
C ASP A 700 23.08 37.34 -7.36
N ALA A 701 23.97 37.75 -8.27
CA ALA A 701 23.64 38.71 -9.31
C ALA A 701 22.53 38.23 -10.27
N CYS A 702 22.25 36.92 -10.30
CA CYS A 702 21.21 36.30 -11.12
C CYS A 702 19.89 36.08 -10.36
N ALA A 703 19.82 36.35 -9.05
CA ALA A 703 18.59 36.21 -8.28
C ALA A 703 17.51 37.20 -8.76
N GLY A 704 16.42 36.67 -9.32
CA GLY A 704 15.34 37.45 -9.92
C GLY A 704 15.51 37.74 -11.42
N VAL A 705 16.64 37.39 -12.04
CA VAL A 705 16.87 37.58 -13.48
C VAL A 705 16.14 36.50 -14.28
N GLN A 706 15.11 36.89 -15.04
CA GLN A 706 14.33 35.99 -15.90
C GLN A 706 14.88 35.97 -17.33
N CYS A 707 15.66 34.94 -17.66
CA CYS A 707 16.22 34.74 -18.99
C CYS A 707 15.25 33.99 -19.93
N LYS A 708 15.41 34.18 -21.26
CA LYS A 708 14.54 33.56 -22.27
C LYS A 708 14.88 32.07 -22.48
N THR A 709 13.96 31.31 -23.09
CA THR A 709 14.09 29.87 -23.30
C THR A 709 15.35 29.47 -24.10
N GLY A 710 16.35 28.93 -23.41
CA GLY A 710 17.66 28.60 -23.97
C GLY A 710 18.75 29.63 -23.70
N GLN A 711 18.54 30.51 -22.72
CA GLN A 711 19.54 31.40 -22.15
C GLN A 711 19.75 31.05 -20.66
N TYR A 712 20.96 31.21 -20.16
CA TYR A 712 21.30 31.13 -18.74
C TYR A 712 21.78 32.51 -18.26
N CYS A 713 21.89 32.71 -16.94
CA CYS A 713 22.43 33.94 -16.38
C CYS A 713 23.89 33.74 -15.92
N ASP A 714 24.78 34.65 -16.33
CA ASP A 714 26.13 34.81 -15.78
C ASP A 714 26.28 36.24 -15.26
N ALA A 715 26.74 36.41 -14.02
CA ALA A 715 26.95 37.70 -13.37
C ALA A 715 25.80 38.73 -13.53
N GLY A 716 24.53 38.26 -13.56
CA GLY A 716 23.34 39.10 -13.70
C GLY A 716 22.94 39.45 -15.15
N THR A 717 23.64 38.92 -16.15
CA THR A 717 23.31 39.09 -17.57
C THR A 717 22.88 37.77 -18.19
N CYS A 718 21.79 37.79 -18.97
CA CYS A 718 21.36 36.61 -19.74
C CYS A 718 22.27 36.40 -20.96
N MET A 719 22.88 35.23 -21.03
CA MET A 719 23.71 34.77 -22.14
C MET A 719 23.04 33.55 -22.81
N ASP A 720 23.18 33.42 -24.12
CA ASP A 720 22.71 32.22 -24.83
C ASP A 720 23.47 30.98 -24.31
N ASP A 721 22.74 29.89 -24.04
CA ASP A 721 23.34 28.68 -23.48
C ASP A 721 23.97 27.81 -24.59
N PRO A 722 25.32 27.70 -24.66
CA PRO A 722 25.99 26.84 -25.64
C PRO A 722 25.67 25.35 -25.42
N CYS A 723 25.27 24.95 -24.22
CA CYS A 723 24.93 23.56 -23.92
C CYS A 723 23.63 23.10 -24.59
N LYS A 724 22.81 24.02 -25.12
CA LYS A 724 21.60 23.72 -25.88
C LYS A 724 21.84 22.84 -27.12
N THR A 725 23.05 22.82 -27.66
CA THR A 725 23.45 21.98 -28.81
C THR A 725 24.59 21.00 -28.51
N VAL A 726 25.11 20.96 -27.28
CA VAL A 726 26.20 20.08 -26.86
C VAL A 726 25.65 18.89 -26.07
N THR A 727 25.87 17.68 -26.58
CA THR A 727 25.60 16.44 -25.84
C THR A 727 26.91 15.93 -25.26
N CYS A 728 26.96 15.70 -23.95
CA CYS A 728 28.13 15.18 -23.25
C CYS A 728 28.04 13.68 -22.98
N ASP A 729 29.20 13.03 -22.83
CA ASP A 729 29.28 11.62 -22.43
C ASP A 729 28.70 11.37 -21.04
N LYS A 730 28.33 10.12 -20.78
CA LYS A 730 27.76 9.71 -19.48
C LYS A 730 28.74 10.00 -18.33
N GLY A 731 28.29 10.77 -17.34
CA GLY A 731 29.11 11.22 -16.21
C GLY A 731 29.81 12.55 -16.43
N LYS A 732 29.51 13.26 -17.53
CA LYS A 732 29.94 14.63 -17.78
C LYS A 732 28.74 15.59 -17.81
N LEU A 733 28.97 16.81 -17.34
CA LEU A 733 28.04 17.94 -17.41
C LEU A 733 28.59 18.97 -18.40
N CYS A 734 27.74 19.51 -19.26
CA CYS A 734 28.11 20.68 -20.06
C CYS A 734 28.09 21.93 -19.18
N LEU A 735 29.16 22.71 -19.19
CA LEU A 735 29.22 23.98 -18.46
C LEU A 735 28.68 25.14 -19.35
N PRO A 736 27.59 25.84 -18.97
CA PRO A 736 27.02 26.92 -19.79
C PRO A 736 27.98 28.07 -20.06
N LYS A 737 29.02 28.25 -19.21
CA LYS A 737 30.02 29.32 -19.34
C LYS A 737 30.89 29.22 -20.58
N ASN A 738 31.07 28.03 -21.15
CA ASN A 738 31.99 27.76 -22.26
C ASN A 738 31.57 26.63 -23.22
N GLY A 739 30.49 25.90 -22.90
CA GLY A 739 30.02 24.76 -23.71
C GLY A 739 30.86 23.49 -23.59
N THR A 740 31.78 23.38 -22.63
CA THR A 740 32.65 22.20 -22.50
C THR A 740 32.07 21.13 -21.59
N CYS A 741 32.28 19.86 -21.95
CA CYS A 741 31.87 18.69 -21.18
C CYS A 741 32.91 18.32 -20.10
N GLU A 742 32.73 18.82 -18.88
CA GLU A 742 33.57 18.49 -17.73
C GLU A 742 32.96 17.35 -16.89
N ASP A 743 33.77 16.70 -16.05
CA ASP A 743 33.32 15.58 -15.21
C ASP A 743 32.31 16.10 -14.18
N ASP A 744 31.14 15.44 -14.06
CA ASP A 744 30.03 15.96 -13.23
C ASP A 744 30.48 16.15 -11.76
N PRO A 745 30.45 17.39 -11.23
CA PRO A 745 30.85 17.68 -9.86
C PRO A 745 30.05 16.93 -8.78
N CYS A 746 28.91 16.34 -9.12
CA CYS A 746 28.15 15.49 -8.21
C CYS A 746 28.70 14.06 -8.06
N LEU A 747 29.53 13.56 -8.99
CA LEU A 747 30.18 12.23 -8.87
C LEU A 747 31.24 12.14 -7.75
N ARG A 748 31.58 13.28 -7.14
CA ARG A 748 32.55 13.43 -6.04
C ARG A 748 31.92 14.02 -4.78
N VAL A 749 30.58 14.08 -4.70
CA VAL A 749 29.83 14.71 -3.60
C VAL A 749 28.79 13.76 -3.01
N HIS A 750 28.92 13.46 -1.71
CA HIS A 750 27.90 12.72 -0.96
C HIS A 750 27.09 13.65 -0.05
N CYS A 751 25.78 13.62 -0.24
CA CYS A 751 24.81 14.50 0.41
C CYS A 751 24.20 13.88 1.67
N PRO A 752 23.76 14.71 2.65
CA PRO A 752 22.95 14.25 3.76
C PRO A 752 21.58 13.72 3.29
N GLN A 753 20.93 12.89 4.11
CA GLN A 753 19.64 12.28 3.80
C GLN A 753 18.56 13.34 3.50
N GLY A 754 17.85 13.17 2.38
CA GLY A 754 16.82 14.11 1.88
C GLY A 754 17.35 15.18 0.91
N ALA A 755 18.67 15.39 0.85
CA ALA A 755 19.29 16.34 -0.07
C ALA A 755 19.67 15.68 -1.41
N THR A 756 19.56 16.42 -2.51
CA THR A 756 20.05 16.00 -3.83
C THR A 756 21.21 16.88 -4.29
N CYS A 757 22.17 16.32 -5.03
CA CYS A 757 23.28 17.11 -5.56
C CYS A 757 22.89 17.79 -6.88
N LYS A 758 23.19 19.08 -6.98
CA LYS A 758 23.09 19.88 -8.22
C LYS A 758 24.36 20.73 -8.36
N ALA A 759 25.08 20.58 -9.47
CA ALA A 759 26.34 21.30 -9.74
C ALA A 759 27.39 21.22 -8.59
N GLY A 760 27.48 20.06 -7.92
CA GLY A 760 28.40 19.84 -6.79
C GLY A 760 27.94 20.42 -5.45
N GLN A 761 26.70 20.91 -5.35
CA GLN A 761 26.10 21.41 -4.11
C GLN A 761 24.89 20.57 -3.74
N CYS A 762 24.83 20.11 -2.49
CA CYS A 762 23.66 19.43 -1.96
C CYS A 762 22.60 20.48 -1.58
N ILE A 763 21.44 20.37 -2.21
CA ILE A 763 20.26 21.24 -2.02
C ILE A 763 19.08 20.40 -1.56
N ASP A 764 18.06 21.04 -0.99
CA ASP A 764 16.77 20.37 -0.76
C ASP A 764 16.15 19.98 -2.11
N ALA A 765 15.85 18.69 -2.25
CA ALA A 765 15.22 18.14 -3.45
C ALA A 765 13.81 18.71 -3.66
N CYS A 766 13.13 19.15 -2.60
CA CYS A 766 11.75 19.62 -2.62
C CYS A 766 11.58 21.15 -2.69
N ALA A 767 12.63 21.94 -2.43
CA ALA A 767 12.56 23.41 -2.39
C ALA A 767 12.11 24.08 -3.72
N SER A 768 12.14 23.36 -4.85
CA SER A 768 11.65 23.84 -6.14
C SER A 768 10.49 23.01 -6.72
N VAL A 769 9.82 22.19 -5.90
CA VAL A 769 8.80 21.22 -6.36
C VAL A 769 7.43 21.60 -5.81
N SER A 770 6.59 22.20 -6.67
CA SER A 770 5.20 22.52 -6.35
C SER A 770 4.30 21.32 -6.63
N CYS A 771 3.63 20.79 -5.60
CA CYS A 771 2.75 19.63 -5.69
C CYS A 771 1.26 19.99 -5.60
N PRO A 772 0.36 19.20 -6.24
CA PRO A 772 -1.09 19.41 -6.11
C PRO A 772 -1.55 19.32 -4.64
N PRO A 773 -2.69 19.93 -4.24
CA PRO A 773 -3.07 20.09 -2.83
C PRO A 773 -3.14 18.81 -1.97
N GLN A 774 -3.37 17.66 -2.60
CA GLN A 774 -3.43 16.34 -1.97
C GLN A 774 -2.13 15.51 -2.12
N TRP A 775 -1.01 16.16 -2.46
CA TRP A 775 0.31 15.56 -2.68
C TRP A 775 1.40 16.38 -1.93
N GLY A 776 2.32 15.68 -1.27
CA GLY A 776 3.52 16.26 -0.65
C GLY A 776 4.74 15.95 -1.52
N CYS A 777 5.86 16.62 -1.28
CA CYS A 777 7.12 16.27 -1.95
C CYS A 777 7.95 15.32 -1.09
N GLN A 778 8.49 14.27 -1.71
CA GLN A 778 9.51 13.40 -1.12
C GLN A 778 10.59 13.16 -2.17
N GLU A 779 11.86 13.39 -1.81
CA GLU A 779 13.04 13.19 -2.68
C GLU A 779 12.96 13.93 -4.04
N GLY A 780 12.22 15.05 -4.08
CA GLY A 780 12.03 15.87 -5.28
C GLY A 780 10.91 15.41 -6.22
N ILE A 781 10.07 14.47 -5.78
CA ILE A 781 8.92 13.96 -6.53
C ILE A 781 7.65 14.14 -5.69
N CYS A 782 6.54 14.52 -6.33
CA CYS A 782 5.26 14.58 -5.66
C CYS A 782 4.73 13.16 -5.37
N VAL A 783 4.42 12.88 -4.11
CA VAL A 783 3.80 11.65 -3.61
C VAL A 783 2.47 12.01 -2.91
N GLN A 784 1.46 11.13 -2.97
CA GLN A 784 0.14 11.46 -2.43
C GLN A 784 0.20 11.59 -0.89
N LYS A 785 -0.38 12.66 -0.33
CA LYS A 785 -0.40 12.89 1.12
C LYS A 785 -1.19 11.78 1.79
N THR A 786 -0.57 11.11 2.75
CA THR A 786 -1.21 10.11 3.61
C THR A 786 -0.72 10.28 5.05
N CYS A 787 -1.39 9.66 6.01
CA CYS A 787 -0.84 9.60 7.37
C CYS A 787 0.43 8.75 7.49
N GLU A 788 0.80 8.03 6.43
CA GLU A 788 2.03 7.24 6.34
C GLU A 788 3.22 8.13 5.90
N THR A 789 2.95 9.35 5.42
CA THR A 789 3.95 10.37 5.03
C THR A 789 3.96 11.60 5.93
N GLU A 790 2.80 12.07 6.43
CA GLU A 790 2.70 13.30 7.25
C GLU A 790 2.27 13.04 8.71
N GLY A 791 2.09 11.77 9.11
CA GLY A 791 1.71 11.38 10.47
C GLY A 791 0.21 11.55 10.77
N CYS A 792 -0.14 11.61 12.06
CA CYS A 792 -1.50 11.88 12.54
C CYS A 792 -1.46 12.86 13.72
N PRO A 793 -2.51 13.68 13.92
CA PRO A 793 -2.73 14.43 15.15
C PRO A 793 -2.81 13.51 16.39
N ASP A 794 -2.53 14.06 17.56
CA ASP A 794 -2.43 13.29 18.80
C ASP A 794 -3.70 12.50 19.15
N GLY A 795 -3.50 11.28 19.66
CA GLY A 795 -4.57 10.33 19.94
C GLY A 795 -5.20 9.64 18.71
N LEU A 796 -4.74 9.94 17.49
CA LEU A 796 -5.10 9.23 16.27
C LEU A 796 -3.95 8.37 15.75
N PHE A 797 -4.28 7.21 15.19
CA PHE A 797 -3.34 6.22 14.68
C PHE A 797 -3.51 6.03 13.18
N CYS A 798 -2.40 5.93 12.45
CA CYS A 798 -2.44 5.73 11.01
C CYS A 798 -2.73 4.26 10.64
N GLN A 799 -3.76 4.03 9.83
CA GLN A 799 -4.09 2.72 9.29
C GLN A 799 -4.62 2.83 7.85
N GLN A 800 -3.89 2.27 6.88
CA GLN A 800 -4.24 2.30 5.44
C GLN A 800 -4.38 3.74 4.90
N GLY A 801 -3.37 4.56 5.15
CA GLY A 801 -3.30 5.95 4.70
C GLY A 801 -4.26 6.93 5.38
N ARG A 802 -5.08 6.49 6.37
CA ARG A 802 -6.00 7.36 7.13
C ARG A 802 -5.80 7.28 8.64
N CYS A 803 -5.97 8.41 9.32
CA CYS A 803 -5.94 8.52 10.78
C CYS A 803 -7.26 8.04 11.40
N ILE A 804 -7.19 7.23 12.46
CA ILE A 804 -8.35 6.67 13.18
C ILE A 804 -8.16 6.74 14.70
N LYS A 805 -9.24 6.89 15.46
CA LYS A 805 -9.22 6.87 16.93
C LYS A 805 -9.47 5.45 17.45
N LEU A 806 -8.68 5.00 18.43
CA LEU A 806 -8.90 3.71 19.09
C LEU A 806 -9.79 3.91 20.32
N ASN A 807 -11.01 3.41 20.27
CA ASN A 807 -11.91 3.41 21.44
C ASN A 807 -11.53 2.26 22.39
N SER A 808 -11.23 2.59 23.65
CA SER A 808 -10.91 1.64 24.71
C SER A 808 -12.01 1.61 25.79
N THR A 809 -12.71 0.49 25.94
CA THR A 809 -13.60 0.23 27.08
C THR A 809 -13.70 -1.27 27.39
N GLU A 810 -13.19 -1.65 28.56
CA GLU A 810 -13.38 -2.91 29.30
C GLU A 810 -13.01 -2.61 30.77
N PRO A 811 -13.48 -3.39 31.78
CA PRO A 811 -14.73 -4.14 31.86
C PRO A 811 -15.50 -3.81 33.18
N ASN A 812 -16.66 -4.45 33.41
CA ASN A 812 -17.10 -4.79 34.77
C ASN A 812 -18.22 -5.86 34.72
N ASP A 813 -18.14 -6.85 35.61
CA ASP A 813 -19.05 -8.00 35.64
C ASP A 813 -20.17 -7.84 36.70
N THR A 814 -21.40 -8.20 36.34
CA THR A 814 -22.28 -8.99 37.22
C THR A 814 -23.42 -9.67 36.44
N GLU A 815 -23.68 -10.93 36.75
CA GLU A 815 -24.87 -11.69 36.34
C GLU A 815 -26.10 -11.23 37.15
N GLY A 816 -27.36 -11.34 36.70
CA GLY A 816 -27.92 -11.86 35.45
C GLY A 816 -29.44 -12.08 35.61
N GLY A 817 -30.20 -12.16 34.51
CA GLY A 817 -31.65 -12.44 34.56
C GLY A 817 -32.41 -11.96 33.33
N ASP A 818 -33.12 -12.88 32.66
CA ASP A 818 -33.79 -12.64 31.37
C ASP A 818 -35.20 -12.02 31.50
N THR A 819 -35.60 -11.18 30.54
CA THR A 819 -36.86 -11.39 29.78
C THR A 819 -36.85 -10.65 28.44
N GLU A 820 -37.41 -11.32 27.43
CA GLU A 820 -37.92 -10.77 26.16
C GLU A 820 -39.10 -9.78 26.38
N SER A 821 -39.57 -8.92 25.46
CA SER A 821 -39.23 -8.67 24.04
C SER A 821 -39.86 -7.36 23.53
N THR A 822 -39.26 -6.74 22.49
CA THR A 822 -39.88 -5.74 21.57
C THR A 822 -40.36 -4.40 22.19
N SER A 823 -40.64 -3.30 21.46
CA SER A 823 -40.83 -3.10 20.01
C SER A 823 -40.41 -1.70 19.52
N SER A 824 -39.92 -1.63 18.26
CA SER A 824 -40.10 -0.57 17.24
C SER A 824 -39.78 0.92 17.52
N GLU A 825 -39.15 1.51 16.50
CA GLU A 825 -38.96 2.93 16.15
C GLU A 825 -40.19 3.84 16.38
N PRO A 826 -39.98 5.17 16.34
CA PRO A 826 -40.46 5.84 15.12
C PRO A 826 -39.47 6.82 14.46
N THR A 827 -39.72 7.08 13.18
CA THR A 827 -39.28 8.27 12.43
C THR A 827 -40.16 9.50 12.83
N ASN A 828 -40.06 10.72 12.30
CA ASN A 828 -39.47 11.23 11.06
C ASN A 828 -39.21 12.75 11.14
N SER A 829 -38.78 13.34 10.03
CA SER A 829 -38.69 14.78 9.73
C SER A 829 -39.87 15.66 10.21
N GLU A 830 -39.54 16.91 10.56
CA GLU A 830 -40.47 18.05 10.73
C GLU A 830 -41.41 18.18 9.51
N GLN A 831 -42.73 18.11 9.66
CA GLN A 831 -43.68 19.14 10.13
C GLN A 831 -43.89 20.33 9.19
N VAL A 832 -45.12 20.46 8.67
CA VAL A 832 -45.75 21.74 8.29
C VAL A 832 -47.25 21.70 8.64
N ASN A 833 -47.69 22.66 9.46
CA ASN A 833 -49.05 23.20 9.67
C ASN A 833 -50.21 22.34 10.25
N ASN A 834 -50.73 22.87 11.39
CA ASN A 834 -52.14 23.19 11.70
C ASN A 834 -53.20 22.08 11.90
N SER A 835 -54.19 22.23 12.78
CA SER A 835 -54.36 23.13 13.96
C SER A 835 -55.61 22.72 14.78
N GLU A 836 -55.68 23.20 16.04
CA GLU A 836 -56.90 23.48 16.83
C GLU A 836 -57.77 22.35 17.45
N LEU A 837 -58.02 22.51 18.78
CA LEU A 837 -59.25 22.18 19.57
C LEU A 837 -59.67 20.69 19.75
N THR A 838 -60.20 20.19 20.89
CA THR A 838 -60.35 20.63 22.30
C THR A 838 -60.78 19.45 23.19
N ASN A 839 -60.39 19.44 24.49
CA ASN A 839 -61.00 18.73 25.65
C ASN A 839 -61.15 17.17 25.60
N GLY A 840 -61.11 16.43 26.71
CA GLY A 840 -60.81 16.74 28.12
C GLY A 840 -61.39 15.68 29.09
N THR A 841 -60.87 15.62 30.33
CA THR A 841 -61.42 14.93 31.56
C THR A 841 -61.63 13.39 31.52
N GLU A 842 -61.58 12.57 32.60
CA GLU A 842 -61.20 12.72 34.04
C GLU A 842 -61.03 11.34 34.76
N ASN A 843 -60.32 11.29 35.91
CA ASN A 843 -60.56 10.46 37.14
C ASN A 843 -60.56 8.88 37.10
N THR A 844 -60.29 8.06 38.15
CA THR A 844 -59.86 8.22 39.59
C THR A 844 -59.38 6.89 40.29
N THR A 845 -58.47 7.00 41.28
CA THR A 845 -58.31 6.24 42.59
C THR A 845 -58.07 4.70 42.75
N ASN A 846 -56.91 4.33 43.39
CA ASN A 846 -56.66 3.73 44.76
C ASN A 846 -57.43 2.46 45.32
N PRO A 847 -57.02 1.79 46.46
CA PRO A 847 -55.68 1.40 47.04
C PRO A 847 -55.57 0.06 47.91
N ASN A 848 -54.36 -0.22 48.47
CA ASN A 848 -54.00 -0.79 49.84
C ASN A 848 -53.90 -2.30 50.28
N GLY A 849 -52.93 -2.57 51.22
CA GLY A 849 -52.78 -3.72 52.18
C GLY A 849 -51.48 -4.58 52.04
N GLN A 850 -50.51 -4.83 52.99
CA GLN A 850 -50.41 -5.21 54.44
C GLN A 850 -50.22 -6.76 54.69
N GLU A 851 -49.39 -7.35 55.60
CA GLU A 851 -48.40 -6.90 56.64
C GLU A 851 -47.55 -8.08 57.27
N ASN A 852 -46.47 -7.83 58.08
CA ASN A 852 -45.90 -8.66 59.21
C ASN A 852 -45.18 -10.05 58.96
N ILE A 853 -44.35 -10.71 59.84
CA ILE A 853 -43.35 -10.39 60.94
C ILE A 853 -42.55 -11.69 61.40
N THR A 854 -41.48 -11.61 62.26
CA THR A 854 -40.78 -12.69 63.10
C THR A 854 -39.92 -13.83 62.46
N THR A 855 -38.96 -14.58 63.10
CA THR A 855 -37.88 -14.43 64.15
C THR A 855 -36.96 -15.70 64.30
N GLN A 856 -35.77 -15.57 64.95
CA GLN A 856 -35.03 -16.53 65.86
C GLN A 856 -34.01 -17.63 65.40
N ASP A 857 -32.73 -17.40 65.77
CA ASP A 857 -31.72 -18.17 66.57
C ASP A 857 -31.47 -19.72 66.52
N GLY A 858 -30.17 -20.08 66.67
CA GLY A 858 -29.66 -21.40 67.13
C GLY A 858 -28.20 -21.73 66.73
N GLY A 859 -27.36 -22.37 67.58
CA GLY A 859 -25.96 -22.72 67.19
C GLY A 859 -25.06 -23.50 68.18
N GLY A 860 -23.79 -23.75 67.77
CA GLY A 860 -22.71 -24.45 68.51
C GLY A 860 -22.31 -25.83 67.91
N THR A 861 -21.10 -26.42 68.09
CA THR A 861 -19.81 -26.02 68.75
C THR A 861 -18.61 -26.85 68.19
N SER A 862 -17.38 -26.63 68.72
CA SER A 862 -16.12 -27.41 68.59
C SER A 862 -15.09 -27.06 67.48
N ASN A 863 -13.80 -27.27 67.78
CA ASN A 863 -12.57 -26.69 67.16
C ASN A 863 -11.33 -27.34 67.88
N PRO A 864 -10.04 -27.22 67.47
CA PRO A 864 -9.39 -26.85 66.19
C PRO A 864 -8.79 -28.12 65.50
N PRO A 865 -7.57 -28.25 64.87
CA PRO A 865 -6.35 -27.40 64.85
C PRO A 865 -6.20 -26.30 63.75
N LYS A 866 -5.07 -26.30 63.03
CA LYS A 866 -4.18 -25.12 62.94
C LYS A 866 -3.09 -25.27 61.86
N ARG A 867 -2.89 -24.17 61.10
CA ARG A 867 -1.64 -23.64 60.47
C ARG A 867 -1.04 -24.27 59.18
N SER A 868 -1.32 -23.61 58.06
CA SER A 868 -0.46 -22.71 57.22
C SER A 868 1.04 -22.47 57.61
N PRO A 869 1.88 -21.69 56.84
CA PRO A 869 1.70 -21.06 55.49
C PRO A 869 2.96 -21.07 54.53
N GLY A 870 2.78 -20.63 53.27
CA GLY A 870 3.79 -19.94 52.41
C GLY A 870 5.07 -20.70 51.99
N CYS A 871 6.02 -20.13 51.22
CA CYS A 871 6.02 -19.00 50.26
C CYS A 871 7.39 -18.94 49.51
N THR A 872 7.48 -18.06 48.49
CA THR A 872 8.67 -17.57 47.74
C THR A 872 9.37 -18.44 46.68
N CYS A 873 9.80 -17.75 45.61
CA CYS A 873 10.91 -18.12 44.73
C CYS A 873 11.88 -16.92 44.71
N SER A 874 13.18 -17.17 44.55
CA SER A 874 14.19 -16.13 44.35
C SER A 874 15.10 -16.49 43.17
N SER A 875 15.55 -15.49 42.44
CA SER A 875 16.40 -15.63 41.26
C SER A 875 17.84 -15.23 41.56
N ASP A 876 18.82 -16.02 41.10
CA ASP A 876 20.18 -15.54 40.88
C ASP A 876 20.92 -16.41 39.85
N THR A 877 21.79 -15.80 39.04
CA THR A 877 22.57 -16.50 38.00
C THR A 877 23.95 -15.86 37.79
N GLN A 878 25.01 -16.68 37.82
CA GLN A 878 26.39 -16.36 37.45
C GLN A 878 26.99 -17.53 36.62
N PRO A 879 28.06 -17.31 35.82
CA PRO A 879 28.35 -18.13 34.63
C PRO A 879 29.29 -19.34 34.85
N LEU A 880 29.36 -20.20 33.83
CA LEU A 880 30.28 -21.36 33.75
C LEU A 880 31.59 -21.03 32.97
N PRO A 881 32.73 -21.65 33.32
CA PRO A 881 34.04 -21.37 32.71
C PRO A 881 34.32 -22.19 31.43
N ALA A 882 35.25 -21.70 30.60
CA ALA A 882 35.67 -22.36 29.37
C ALA A 882 36.67 -23.50 29.62
N SER A 883 36.27 -24.76 29.42
CA SER A 883 37.16 -25.94 29.55
C SER A 883 36.71 -27.17 28.72
N MET A 884 36.18 -26.99 27.50
CA MET A 884 35.69 -28.13 26.69
C MET A 884 35.84 -28.03 25.17
N LEU A 885 36.76 -27.20 24.65
CA LEU A 885 36.87 -26.92 23.20
C LEU A 885 37.90 -27.77 22.42
N PHE A 886 38.54 -28.76 23.05
CA PHE A 886 39.75 -29.40 22.50
C PHE A 886 39.60 -30.83 21.92
N LEU A 887 38.37 -31.37 21.83
CA LEU A 887 38.14 -32.80 21.53
C LEU A 887 37.33 -33.08 20.25
N LEU A 888 36.93 -32.04 19.50
CA LEU A 888 36.09 -32.18 18.28
C LEU A 888 36.87 -31.96 16.95
N LEU A 889 38.18 -31.75 17.01
CA LEU A 889 39.00 -31.31 15.87
C LEU A 889 39.82 -32.42 15.18
N TRP A 890 39.51 -33.71 15.43
CA TRP A 890 40.36 -34.84 15.01
C TRP A 890 39.66 -36.01 14.28
N LEU A 891 38.39 -35.86 13.89
CA LEU A 891 37.62 -36.93 13.21
C LEU A 891 37.00 -36.55 11.85
N CYS A 892 37.34 -35.37 11.30
CA CYS A 892 36.82 -34.89 10.01
C CYS A 892 37.86 -35.00 8.87
N LEU A 893 38.44 -36.18 8.66
CA LEU A 893 39.36 -36.44 7.54
C LEU A 893 38.97 -37.69 6.71
N LEU A 894 38.41 -37.40 5.53
CA LEU A 894 38.51 -38.19 4.28
C LEU A 894 37.69 -39.51 4.20
N PRO A 895 37.37 -40.00 2.97
CA PRO A 895 35.95 -40.12 2.62
C PRO A 895 35.45 -41.53 2.26
N VAL A 896 34.11 -41.67 2.24
CA VAL A 896 33.39 -42.83 1.69
C VAL A 896 33.58 -42.94 0.18
N THR A 897 33.83 -44.16 -0.31
CA THR A 897 33.89 -44.47 -1.74
C THR A 897 32.90 -45.56 -2.17
N LEU A 898 32.29 -45.31 -3.33
CA LEU A 898 31.71 -46.26 -4.30
C LEU A 898 30.39 -47.03 -4.02
N LYS A 899 29.50 -46.87 -5.02
CA LYS A 899 28.63 -47.86 -5.69
C LYS A 899 27.39 -48.45 -4.98
N ARG A 900 26.24 -47.96 -5.47
CA ARG A 900 25.16 -48.73 -6.14
C ARG A 900 25.13 -50.25 -5.89
N LYS A 901 23.99 -50.71 -5.39
CA LYS A 901 23.03 -51.42 -6.26
C LYS A 901 21.68 -50.73 -6.19
#